data_AF-A0A943J7D5-F1
#
_entry.id   AF-A0A943J7D5-F1
#
_cell.length_a   1.000
_cell.length_b   1.000
_cell.length_c   1.000
_cell.angle_alpha   90.00
_cell.angle_beta   90.00
_cell.angle_gamma   90.00
#
_symmetry.space_group_name_H-M   'P 1'
#
loop_
_entity.id
_entity.type
_entity.pdbx_description
1 polymer ?
#
loop_
_entity_poly.entity_id
_entity_poly.type
_entity_poly.pdbx_seq_one_letter_code
_entity_poly.pdbx_strand_id
1 'polypeptide(L)'
;MSKKVTLKELTLKNFKGIRDLAVKFGEVTTIAGANATGKSTVFDAFTWVLFGKDSNDRTDSGKGAFTVKTVGPDGNPILKLEHSVTAVLDVNGEEVALTRTLTEDWVKPRGKAEVELKGNTTHYFCNGVEIKAGAFQEKVTAITEEQLFKLITNPAYFPSLDWKTQREILLRIAGGVTYEEVAAGRADFAAILSLLSGKDLAEFKQEIAYRKSRIKEGLGKCPIEINAIDSVTPEAPDYEALEAEKVRLSAELEEVETAITDVAETARKHYEGVQGKRKAINDLRNQQQDIIFRARQAAQKEGYEKNAKRNEVKTSYEITKREAENYNTASENGLSDIRYTIKTLTSEIAGLSAKVEAKREEWNTRNAEEYKVSTDGLICPIYETLCSDASVLRMDAIAKEKARAKFDEAKTRDLTRITEEGKTLNQRIAEKKARLQELEAQLSERMEVIAAKKAEYAKKLQDLEAEIAANPEVTVSTDIIPEDLPEWKEIEARIAEISATISDIPAADTTELTAKKRELTALLDEVKQKLNIRATIEKNAAKKAEILAREKELAQQQADLEKQEFTIDELNKARMDEVERRVNSKFQTVRFRMFEAQLNGGETPTCIAMVDGVKYADLNTAGKINAGLDIINTLCLYHGVSAPVFIDNAESVNQLFPVASQLVKLVVTTDRELTINHL
;
A
#
# COMPACT_ATOMS: atom_id res chain seq x y z
N MET A 1 15.43 5.42 -42.67
CA MET A 1 16.86 5.14 -42.91
C MET A 1 17.59 5.34 -41.60
N SER A 2 18.43 4.40 -41.17
CA SER A 2 19.25 4.55 -39.96
C SER A 2 20.30 5.64 -40.18
N LYS A 3 20.47 6.57 -39.24
CA LYS A 3 21.51 7.60 -39.32
C LYS A 3 22.88 6.97 -39.04
N LYS A 4 23.78 6.98 -40.03
CA LYS A 4 25.17 6.51 -39.87
C LYS A 4 26.09 7.72 -39.70
N VAL A 5 26.75 7.81 -38.56
CA VAL A 5 27.79 8.79 -38.25
C VAL A 5 29.14 8.10 -38.30
N THR A 6 30.05 8.61 -39.12
CA THR A 6 31.44 8.15 -39.19
C THR A 6 32.40 9.31 -38.98
N LEU A 7 33.49 9.07 -38.26
CA LEU A 7 34.61 10.00 -38.14
C LEU A 7 35.51 9.80 -39.36
N LYS A 8 35.78 10.87 -40.10
CA LYS A 8 36.70 10.86 -41.25
C LYS A 8 38.10 11.31 -40.85
N GLU A 9 38.17 12.37 -40.06
CA GLU A 9 39.43 12.97 -39.62
C GLU A 9 39.28 13.63 -38.25
N LEU A 10 40.33 13.53 -37.44
CA LEU A 10 40.46 14.24 -36.17
C LEU A 10 41.83 14.93 -36.11
N THR A 11 41.82 16.25 -35.99
CA THR A 11 43.03 17.08 -35.91
C THR A 11 43.14 17.69 -34.52
N LEU A 12 44.27 17.49 -33.84
CA LEU A 12 44.56 17.99 -32.50
C LEU A 12 45.74 18.96 -32.57
N LYS A 13 45.61 20.11 -31.91
CA LYS A 13 46.66 21.12 -31.76
C LYS A 13 46.81 21.50 -30.29
N ASN A 14 48.01 21.29 -29.75
CA ASN A 14 48.37 21.48 -28.33
C ASN A 14 47.44 20.79 -27.31
N PHE A 15 46.70 19.75 -27.68
CA PHE A 15 45.68 19.12 -26.83
C PHE A 15 46.26 18.03 -25.92
N LYS A 16 46.11 18.16 -24.59
CA LYS A 16 46.58 17.21 -23.55
C LYS A 16 48.00 16.63 -23.79
N GLY A 17 48.95 17.49 -24.16
CA GLY A 17 50.35 17.09 -24.40
C GLY A 17 50.70 16.80 -25.86
N ILE A 18 49.71 16.58 -26.73
CA ILE A 18 49.93 16.39 -28.17
C ILE A 18 50.07 17.77 -28.83
N ARG A 19 51.23 18.04 -29.45
CA ARG A 19 51.52 19.32 -30.11
C ARG A 19 50.74 19.50 -31.41
N ASP A 20 50.82 18.51 -32.28
CA ASP A 20 50.11 18.44 -33.55
C ASP A 20 49.89 16.95 -33.88
N LEU A 21 48.67 16.58 -34.24
CA LEU A 21 48.33 15.24 -34.72
C LEU A 21 47.10 15.33 -35.62
N ALA A 22 47.18 14.73 -36.80
CA ALA A 22 46.04 14.51 -37.67
C ALA A 22 45.84 13.01 -37.89
N VAL A 23 44.66 12.50 -37.54
CA VAL A 23 44.29 11.09 -37.69
C VAL A 23 43.16 11.00 -38.70
N LYS A 24 43.39 10.29 -39.81
CA LYS A 24 42.31 9.87 -40.72
C LYS A 24 41.72 8.56 -40.23
N PHE A 25 40.45 8.29 -40.52
CA PHE A 25 39.78 7.10 -40.01
C PHE A 25 39.09 6.34 -41.16
N GLY A 26 39.32 5.03 -41.21
CA GLY A 26 38.62 4.07 -42.07
C GLY A 26 37.47 3.37 -41.34
N GLU A 27 36.87 2.34 -41.93
CA GLU A 27 35.81 1.56 -41.24
C GLU A 27 36.33 0.89 -39.97
N VAL A 28 37.56 0.39 -40.00
CA VAL A 28 38.29 -0.05 -38.82
C VAL A 28 39.65 0.66 -38.77
N THR A 29 39.89 1.41 -37.69
CA THR A 29 41.15 2.12 -37.48
C THR A 29 41.81 1.62 -36.20
N THR A 30 43.10 1.31 -36.28
CA THR A 30 43.91 0.93 -35.11
C THR A 30 44.91 2.04 -34.80
N ILE A 31 44.84 2.57 -33.59
CA ILE A 31 45.78 3.55 -33.04
C ILE A 31 46.63 2.82 -32.00
N ALA A 32 47.88 2.58 -32.35
CA ALA A 32 48.82 1.78 -31.59
C ALA A 32 49.93 2.63 -30.97
N GLY A 33 50.47 2.19 -29.83
CA GLY A 33 51.66 2.80 -29.21
C GLY A 33 51.84 2.36 -27.76
N ALA A 34 53.00 2.66 -27.17
CA ALA A 34 53.31 2.38 -25.77
C ALA A 34 52.38 3.09 -24.79
N ASN A 35 52.43 2.71 -23.52
CA ASN A 35 51.70 3.43 -22.48
C ASN A 35 52.13 4.90 -22.43
N ALA A 36 51.17 5.79 -22.15
CA ALA A 36 51.36 7.24 -22.11
C ALA A 36 51.74 7.94 -23.45
N THR A 37 51.62 7.27 -24.60
CA THR A 37 51.86 7.91 -25.92
C THR A 37 50.70 8.78 -26.44
N GLY A 38 49.58 8.87 -25.71
CA GLY A 38 48.43 9.70 -26.09
C GLY A 38 47.29 8.98 -26.83
N LYS A 39 47.23 7.64 -26.79
CA LYS A 39 46.12 6.87 -27.40
C LYS A 39 44.74 7.32 -26.90
N SER A 40 44.52 7.29 -25.58
CA SER A 40 43.26 7.73 -24.97
C SER A 40 43.00 9.23 -25.16
N THR A 41 44.05 10.04 -25.36
CA THR A 41 43.92 11.47 -25.71
C THR A 41 43.18 11.68 -27.02
N VAL A 42 43.33 10.77 -27.99
CA VAL A 42 42.57 10.84 -29.25
C VAL A 42 41.06 10.66 -29.00
N PHE A 43 40.69 9.74 -28.10
CA PHE A 43 39.29 9.56 -27.72
C PHE A 43 38.77 10.77 -26.94
N ASP A 44 39.54 11.28 -25.96
CA ASP A 44 39.20 12.50 -25.21
C ASP A 44 39.01 13.71 -26.13
N ALA A 45 39.82 13.84 -27.17
CA ALA A 45 39.71 14.92 -28.15
C ALA A 45 38.38 14.85 -28.91
N PHE A 46 37.98 13.64 -29.32
CA PHE A 46 36.73 13.42 -30.04
C PHE A 46 35.50 13.74 -29.17
N THR A 47 35.47 13.30 -27.91
CA THR A 47 34.37 13.65 -27.00
C THR A 47 34.41 15.13 -26.61
N TRP A 48 35.60 15.73 -26.51
CA TRP A 48 35.74 17.12 -26.09
C TRP A 48 35.25 18.08 -27.17
N VAL A 49 35.60 17.86 -28.44
CA VAL A 49 35.13 18.74 -29.52
C VAL A 49 33.61 18.77 -29.59
N LEU A 50 32.95 17.62 -29.39
CA LEU A 50 31.49 17.51 -29.42
C LEU A 50 30.82 18.06 -28.15
N PHE A 51 31.27 17.65 -26.96
CA PHE A 51 30.53 17.85 -25.70
C PHE A 51 31.28 18.65 -24.63
N GLY A 52 32.57 18.95 -24.82
CA GLY A 52 33.39 19.60 -23.79
C GLY A 52 33.79 18.68 -22.67
N LYS A 53 33.77 17.37 -22.92
CA LYS A 53 34.03 16.33 -21.94
C LYS A 53 35.06 15.34 -22.45
N ASP A 54 35.81 14.74 -21.53
CA ASP A 54 36.71 13.63 -21.87
C ASP A 54 35.95 12.30 -21.99
N SER A 55 36.65 11.22 -22.34
CA SER A 55 36.03 9.91 -22.54
C SER A 55 35.47 9.28 -21.26
N ASN A 56 35.78 9.86 -20.09
CA ASN A 56 35.29 9.47 -18.77
C ASN A 56 34.20 10.43 -18.25
N ASP A 57 33.61 11.24 -19.13
CA ASP A 57 32.51 12.18 -18.84
C ASP A 57 32.88 13.34 -17.88
N ARG A 58 34.17 13.68 -17.77
CA ARG A 58 34.62 14.85 -16.99
C ARG A 58 34.58 16.09 -17.87
N THR A 59 34.06 17.20 -17.33
CA THR A 59 34.06 18.51 -18.02
C THR A 59 35.45 19.13 -18.04
N ASP A 60 35.71 20.03 -18.97
CA ASP A 60 36.95 20.83 -19.06
C ASP A 60 36.98 22.05 -18.11
N SER A 61 35.88 22.26 -17.38
CA SER A 61 35.68 23.36 -16.45
C SER A 61 35.03 22.89 -15.14
N GLY A 62 35.31 23.62 -14.04
CA GLY A 62 34.81 23.29 -12.71
C GLY A 62 35.71 22.35 -11.90
N LYS A 63 35.23 21.93 -10.73
CA LYS A 63 36.00 21.07 -9.81
C LYS A 63 36.07 19.64 -10.32
N GLY A 64 37.29 19.11 -10.43
CA GLY A 64 37.52 17.78 -10.98
C GLY A 64 37.63 17.76 -12.52
N ALA A 65 37.69 18.95 -13.14
CA ALA A 65 37.84 19.07 -14.58
C ALA A 65 39.12 18.38 -15.09
N PHE A 66 39.03 17.78 -16.27
CA PHE A 66 40.21 17.24 -16.93
C PHE A 66 41.03 18.37 -17.56
N THR A 67 42.35 18.19 -17.64
CA THR A 67 43.25 19.21 -18.16
C THR A 67 43.31 19.14 -19.68
N VAL A 68 42.73 20.13 -20.37
CA VAL A 68 42.88 20.32 -21.84
C VAL A 68 44.25 20.89 -22.19
N LYS A 69 44.76 21.82 -21.35
CA LYS A 69 46.00 22.55 -21.61
C LYS A 69 47.21 21.62 -21.60
N THR A 70 48.06 21.70 -22.62
CA THR A 70 49.38 21.07 -22.58
C THR A 70 50.21 21.62 -21.42
N VAL A 71 50.72 20.71 -20.59
CA VAL A 71 51.58 21.03 -19.45
C VAL A 71 53.06 20.86 -19.83
N GLY A 72 53.91 21.70 -19.25
CA GLY A 72 55.36 21.59 -19.36
C GLY A 72 55.94 20.51 -18.44
N PRO A 73 57.27 20.28 -18.49
CA PRO A 73 57.96 19.33 -17.62
C PRO A 73 57.83 19.64 -16.12
N ASP A 74 57.54 20.90 -15.77
CA ASP A 74 57.28 21.39 -14.42
C ASP A 74 55.83 21.16 -13.95
N GLY A 75 54.99 20.56 -14.80
CA GLY A 75 53.58 20.30 -14.54
C GLY A 75 52.67 21.53 -14.71
N ASN A 76 53.20 22.68 -15.10
CA ASN A 76 52.41 23.90 -15.30
C ASN A 76 51.90 24.01 -16.75
N PRO A 77 50.72 24.60 -17.00
CA PRO A 77 50.26 24.88 -18.34
C PRO A 77 51.24 25.76 -19.11
N ILE A 78 51.53 25.39 -20.35
CA ILE A 78 52.30 26.24 -21.26
C ILE A 78 51.39 27.37 -21.74
N LEU A 79 51.69 28.58 -21.29
CA LEU A 79 50.92 29.78 -21.54
C LEU A 79 51.03 30.24 -23.00
N LYS A 80 50.03 31.01 -23.45
CA LYS A 80 49.90 31.59 -24.80
C LYS A 80 49.87 30.53 -25.92
N LEU A 81 49.41 29.33 -25.60
CA LEU A 81 49.07 28.32 -26.58
C LEU A 81 47.57 28.34 -26.85
N GLU A 82 47.23 28.16 -28.12
CA GLU A 82 45.88 27.82 -28.56
C GLU A 82 45.74 26.30 -28.58
N HIS A 83 44.66 25.80 -27.98
CA HIS A 83 44.34 24.37 -27.90
C HIS A 83 43.11 24.13 -28.76
N SER A 84 43.25 23.38 -29.85
CA SER A 84 42.16 23.19 -30.81
C SER A 84 42.00 21.72 -31.16
N VAL A 85 40.75 21.29 -31.31
CA VAL A 85 40.40 20.00 -31.89
C VAL A 85 39.38 20.22 -32.99
N THR A 86 39.62 19.63 -34.16
CA THR A 86 38.68 19.59 -35.29
C THR A 86 38.31 18.15 -35.59
N ALA A 87 37.01 17.85 -35.62
CA ALA A 87 36.47 16.57 -36.08
C ALA A 87 35.71 16.77 -37.39
N VAL A 88 36.07 16.00 -38.41
CA VAL A 88 35.32 15.89 -39.66
C VAL A 88 34.46 14.64 -39.58
N LEU A 89 33.15 14.83 -39.55
CA LEU A 89 32.16 13.76 -39.47
C LEU A 89 31.40 13.65 -40.78
N ASP A 90 31.14 12.42 -41.22
CA ASP A 90 30.20 12.11 -42.28
C ASP A 90 28.92 11.58 -41.64
N VAL A 91 27.84 12.33 -41.84
CA VAL A 91 26.50 12.07 -41.30
C VAL A 91 25.58 11.79 -42.49
N ASN A 92 25.30 10.52 -42.75
CA ASN A 92 24.50 10.08 -43.90
C ASN A 92 25.01 10.54 -45.27
N GLY A 93 26.33 10.66 -45.46
CA GLY A 93 26.95 11.09 -46.70
C GLY A 93 27.21 12.60 -46.78
N GLU A 94 26.80 13.38 -45.78
CA GLU A 94 27.10 14.81 -45.68
C GLU A 94 28.25 15.04 -44.69
N GLU A 95 29.30 15.74 -45.13
CA GLU A 95 30.43 16.07 -44.28
C GLU A 95 30.19 17.35 -43.47
N VAL A 96 30.52 17.30 -42.18
CA VAL A 96 30.50 18.43 -41.26
C VAL A 96 31.81 18.47 -40.47
N ALA A 97 32.50 19.61 -40.53
CA ALA A 97 33.68 19.89 -39.75
C ALA A 97 33.30 20.70 -38.51
N LEU A 98 33.51 20.14 -37.32
CA LEU A 98 33.28 20.80 -36.04
C LEU A 98 34.62 21.08 -35.37
N THR A 99 34.86 22.33 -35.01
CA THR A 99 36.09 22.74 -34.31
C THR A 99 35.74 23.37 -32.98
N ARG A 100 36.49 23.00 -31.95
CA ARG A 100 36.46 23.64 -30.63
C ARG A 100 37.88 24.12 -30.31
N THR A 101 38.00 25.39 -29.98
CA THR A 101 39.28 26.03 -29.70
C THR A 101 39.23 26.74 -28.36
N LEU A 102 40.14 26.39 -27.46
CA LEU A 102 40.34 27.04 -26.16
C LEU A 102 41.53 27.99 -26.26
N THR A 103 41.30 29.26 -25.95
CA THR A 103 42.31 30.33 -25.93
C THR A 103 42.38 30.97 -24.54
N GLU A 104 43.51 31.59 -24.26
CA GLU A 104 43.73 32.33 -23.02
C GLU A 104 43.35 33.81 -23.17
N ASP A 105 42.60 34.34 -22.22
CA ASP A 105 42.23 35.75 -22.19
C ASP A 105 43.29 36.57 -21.46
N TRP A 106 44.12 37.26 -22.23
CA TRP A 106 45.15 38.16 -21.72
C TRP A 106 44.64 39.58 -21.70
N VAL A 107 44.60 40.21 -20.51
CA VAL A 107 44.16 41.59 -20.35
C VAL A 107 45.31 42.42 -19.78
N LYS A 108 45.45 43.67 -20.24
CA LYS A 108 46.37 44.64 -19.65
C LYS A 108 45.62 45.47 -18.58
N PRO A 109 45.86 45.25 -17.28
CA PRO A 109 45.19 46.01 -16.23
C PRO A 109 45.61 47.49 -16.28
N ARG A 110 44.68 48.39 -15.97
CA ARG A 110 44.94 49.84 -15.96
C ARG A 110 46.03 50.16 -14.94
N GLY A 111 47.15 50.73 -15.39
CA GLY A 111 48.29 51.11 -14.55
C GLY A 111 49.44 50.09 -14.47
N LYS A 112 49.33 48.92 -15.11
CA LYS A 112 50.44 47.93 -15.21
C LYS A 112 51.00 47.84 -16.64
N ALA A 113 52.31 47.57 -16.75
CA ALA A 113 52.98 47.35 -18.03
C ALA A 113 52.74 45.94 -18.58
N GLU A 114 52.65 44.94 -17.69
CA GLU A 114 52.51 43.53 -18.02
C GLU A 114 51.06 43.11 -18.24
N VAL A 115 50.85 42.11 -19.11
CA VAL A 115 49.55 41.47 -19.35
C VAL A 115 49.32 40.37 -18.32
N GLU A 116 48.11 40.28 -17.79
CA GLU A 116 47.70 39.26 -16.83
C GLU A 116 46.66 38.32 -17.46
N LEU A 117 46.77 37.02 -17.16
CA LEU A 117 45.81 36.02 -17.58
C LEU A 117 44.53 36.19 -16.76
N LYS A 118 43.42 36.55 -17.42
CA LYS A 118 42.13 36.78 -16.78
C LYS A 118 41.23 35.54 -16.78
N GLY A 119 41.41 34.65 -17.75
CA GLY A 119 40.56 33.49 -17.94
C GLY A 119 40.87 32.74 -19.24
N ASN A 120 39.94 31.91 -19.68
CA ASN A 120 40.00 31.26 -20.99
C ASN A 120 38.67 31.48 -21.72
N THR A 121 38.75 31.66 -23.04
CA THR A 121 37.59 31.71 -23.93
C THR A 121 37.56 30.46 -24.80
N THR A 122 36.35 29.92 -25.03
CA THR A 122 36.15 28.81 -25.97
C THR A 122 35.43 29.31 -27.22
N HIS A 123 36.04 29.06 -28.37
CA HIS A 123 35.53 29.38 -29.70
C HIS A 123 35.04 28.10 -30.39
N TYR A 124 33.96 28.23 -31.14
CA TYR A 124 33.30 27.11 -31.80
C TYR A 124 33.17 27.40 -33.29
N PHE A 125 33.53 26.45 -34.14
CA PHE A 125 33.41 26.61 -35.59
C PHE A 125 32.65 25.43 -36.20
N CYS A 126 31.87 25.74 -37.23
CA CYS A 126 31.21 24.76 -38.08
C CYS A 126 31.58 25.06 -39.53
N ASN A 127 32.21 24.10 -40.22
CA ASN A 127 32.71 24.24 -41.59
C ASN A 127 33.58 25.49 -41.78
N GLY A 128 34.44 25.79 -40.79
CA GLY A 128 35.35 26.93 -40.80
C GLY A 128 34.73 28.28 -40.40
N VAL A 129 33.42 28.35 -40.13
CA VAL A 129 32.74 29.58 -39.71
C VAL A 129 32.55 29.58 -38.19
N GLU A 130 32.98 30.65 -37.51
CA GLU A 130 32.77 30.81 -36.06
C GLU A 130 31.28 30.98 -35.74
N ILE A 131 30.78 30.21 -34.80
CA ILE A 131 29.39 30.22 -34.34
C ILE A 131 29.32 30.30 -32.82
N LYS A 132 28.18 30.77 -32.30
CA LYS A 132 27.94 30.83 -30.85
C LYS A 132 27.80 29.42 -30.25
N ALA A 133 28.18 29.27 -28.98
CA ALA A 133 28.11 28.00 -28.25
C ALA A 133 26.74 27.30 -28.35
N GLY A 134 25.63 28.05 -28.24
CA GLY A 134 24.28 27.48 -28.38
C GLY A 134 24.02 26.87 -29.76
N ALA A 135 24.39 27.57 -30.84
CA ALA A 135 24.24 27.06 -32.20
C ALA A 135 25.15 25.85 -32.47
N PHE A 136 26.34 25.81 -31.86
CA PHE A 136 27.22 24.63 -31.92
C PHE A 136 26.57 23.43 -31.23
N GLN A 137 26.01 23.61 -30.03
CA GLN A 137 25.31 22.56 -29.31
C GLN A 137 24.09 22.03 -30.09
N GLU A 138 23.34 22.90 -30.77
CA GLU A 138 22.25 22.51 -31.65
C GLU A 138 22.74 21.63 -32.82
N LYS A 139 23.88 21.99 -33.45
CA LYS A 139 24.50 21.18 -34.50
C LYS A 139 24.94 19.80 -33.98
N VAL A 140 25.58 19.73 -32.82
CA VAL A 140 25.99 18.46 -32.20
C VAL A 140 24.78 17.60 -31.88
N THR A 141 23.76 18.18 -31.24
CA THR A 141 22.50 17.48 -30.89
C THR A 141 21.78 16.96 -32.14
N ALA A 142 21.81 17.73 -33.23
CA ALA A 142 21.23 17.32 -34.50
C ALA A 142 21.98 16.14 -35.14
N ILE A 143 23.26 15.93 -34.84
CA ILE A 143 23.99 14.72 -35.22
C ILE A 143 23.50 13.57 -34.34
N THR A 144 23.61 13.71 -33.02
CA THR A 144 23.21 12.70 -32.04
C THR A 144 23.10 13.33 -30.65
N GLU A 145 22.11 12.91 -29.87
CA GLU A 145 21.98 13.30 -28.47
C GLU A 145 23.20 12.79 -27.66
N GLU A 146 23.68 13.57 -26.68
CA GLU A 146 24.87 13.25 -25.89
C GLU A 146 24.75 11.91 -25.13
N GLN A 147 23.60 11.66 -24.48
CA GLN A 147 23.40 10.43 -23.71
C GLN A 147 23.38 9.20 -24.62
N LEU A 148 22.65 9.29 -25.74
CA LEU A 148 22.65 8.25 -26.75
C LEU A 148 24.06 8.03 -27.33
N PHE A 149 24.81 9.10 -27.61
CA PHE A 149 26.15 9.01 -28.14
C PHE A 149 27.06 8.19 -27.24
N LYS A 150 27.09 8.46 -25.93
CA LYS A 150 27.93 7.70 -24.99
C LYS A 150 27.53 6.23 -24.94
N LEU A 151 26.22 5.96 -24.94
CA LEU A 151 25.65 4.61 -24.97
C LEU A 151 26.06 3.79 -26.20
N ILE A 152 26.29 4.45 -27.35
CA ILE A 152 26.60 3.78 -28.63
C ILE A 152 28.05 3.91 -29.09
N THR A 153 28.93 4.57 -28.33
CA THR A 153 30.34 4.81 -28.73
C THR A 153 31.38 4.27 -27.74
N ASN A 154 31.01 3.99 -26.49
CA ASN A 154 31.90 3.46 -25.47
C ASN A 154 31.36 2.15 -24.88
N PRO A 155 31.99 0.99 -25.13
CA PRO A 155 31.53 -0.32 -24.63
C PRO A 155 31.40 -0.39 -23.09
N ALA A 156 32.14 0.45 -22.36
CA ALA A 156 32.11 0.49 -20.91
C ALA A 156 31.01 1.41 -20.33
N TYR A 157 30.36 2.25 -21.14
CA TYR A 157 29.46 3.28 -20.62
C TYR A 157 28.15 2.72 -20.06
N PHE A 158 27.40 1.94 -20.84
CA PHE A 158 26.14 1.35 -20.35
C PHE A 158 26.35 0.52 -19.06
N PRO A 159 27.34 -0.38 -18.97
CA PRO A 159 27.60 -1.14 -17.74
C PRO A 159 28.03 -0.29 -16.54
N SER A 160 28.50 0.94 -16.75
CA SER A 160 28.88 1.87 -15.67
C SER A 160 27.70 2.63 -15.06
N LEU A 161 26.53 2.64 -15.72
CA LEU A 161 25.31 3.29 -15.22
C LEU A 161 24.76 2.57 -13.99
N ASP A 162 24.03 3.30 -13.14
CA ASP A 162 23.25 2.69 -12.05
C ASP A 162 22.26 1.67 -12.64
N TRP A 163 22.10 0.54 -11.97
CA TRP A 163 21.29 -0.58 -12.46
C TRP A 163 19.83 -0.17 -12.74
N LYS A 164 19.27 0.83 -12.06
CA LYS A 164 17.91 1.34 -12.35
C LYS A 164 17.87 2.06 -13.69
N THR A 165 18.91 2.81 -14.01
CA THR A 165 19.05 3.50 -15.30
C THR A 165 19.24 2.49 -16.42
N GLN A 166 20.08 1.47 -16.21
CA GLN A 166 20.23 0.35 -17.14
C GLN A 166 18.88 -0.33 -17.39
N ARG A 167 18.17 -0.68 -16.32
CA ARG A 167 16.84 -1.31 -16.38
C ARG A 167 15.86 -0.47 -17.20
N GLU A 168 15.79 0.83 -16.95
CA GLU A 168 14.88 1.74 -17.66
C GLU A 168 15.14 1.75 -19.17
N ILE A 169 16.42 1.82 -19.57
CA ILE A 169 16.82 1.75 -20.98
C ILE A 169 16.37 0.42 -21.59
N LEU A 170 16.64 -0.70 -20.92
CA LEU A 170 16.29 -2.04 -21.42
C LEU A 170 14.78 -2.25 -21.55
N LEU A 171 13.99 -1.76 -20.59
CA LEU A 171 12.53 -1.83 -20.64
C LEU A 171 11.95 -1.03 -21.81
N ARG A 172 12.53 0.14 -22.12
CA ARG A 172 12.12 0.92 -23.30
C ARG A 172 12.39 0.14 -24.60
N ILE A 173 13.51 -0.57 -24.69
CA ILE A 173 13.87 -1.38 -25.87
C ILE A 173 12.98 -2.63 -26.01
N ALA A 174 12.66 -3.28 -24.89
CA ALA A 174 11.82 -4.47 -24.85
C ALA A 174 10.33 -4.18 -25.12
N GLY A 175 9.90 -2.94 -24.88
CA GLY A 175 8.49 -2.56 -24.87
C GLY A 175 7.82 -2.94 -23.55
N GLY A 176 6.69 -2.28 -23.24
CA GLY A 176 5.88 -2.63 -22.08
C GLY A 176 5.31 -4.05 -22.19
N VAL A 177 5.23 -4.76 -21.07
CA VAL A 177 4.50 -6.03 -20.96
C VAL A 177 3.30 -5.80 -20.06
N THR A 178 2.11 -5.94 -20.63
CA THR A 178 0.86 -5.81 -19.88
C THR A 178 0.42 -7.16 -19.33
N TYR A 179 -0.43 -7.17 -18.32
CA TYR A 179 -0.94 -8.42 -17.78
C TYR A 179 -1.88 -9.13 -18.77
N GLU A 180 -2.59 -8.38 -19.60
CA GLU A 180 -3.48 -8.90 -20.65
C GLU A 180 -2.70 -9.69 -21.70
N GLU A 181 -1.53 -9.18 -22.10
CA GLU A 181 -0.64 -9.90 -23.03
C GLU A 181 -0.15 -11.23 -22.43
N VAL A 182 0.19 -11.25 -21.14
CA VAL A 182 0.69 -12.44 -20.44
C VAL A 182 -0.44 -13.44 -20.16
N ALA A 183 -1.65 -12.95 -19.93
CA ALA A 183 -2.83 -13.79 -19.71
C ALA A 183 -3.35 -14.44 -21.01
N ALA A 184 -2.92 -13.96 -22.18
CA ALA A 184 -3.33 -14.52 -23.46
C ALA A 184 -2.95 -16.01 -23.55
N GLY A 185 -3.95 -16.89 -23.64
CA GLY A 185 -3.76 -18.35 -23.71
C GLY A 185 -3.73 -19.08 -22.36
N ARG A 186 -3.85 -18.37 -21.23
CA ARG A 186 -3.95 -18.92 -19.86
C ARG A 186 -5.33 -18.56 -19.27
N ALA A 187 -6.27 -19.50 -19.30
CA ALA A 187 -7.66 -19.26 -18.88
C ALA A 187 -7.78 -18.86 -17.40
N ASP A 188 -6.90 -19.40 -16.55
CA ASP A 188 -6.76 -19.05 -15.14
C ASP A 188 -6.34 -17.58 -14.95
N PHE A 189 -5.36 -17.10 -15.73
CA PHE A 189 -4.93 -15.70 -15.69
C PHE A 189 -6.01 -14.76 -16.20
N ALA A 190 -6.67 -15.12 -17.30
CA ALA A 190 -7.79 -14.34 -17.84
C ALA A 190 -8.95 -14.23 -16.83
N ALA A 191 -9.23 -15.30 -16.09
CA ALA A 191 -10.23 -15.28 -15.02
C ALA A 191 -9.87 -14.28 -13.92
N ILE A 192 -8.61 -14.23 -13.46
CA ILE A 192 -8.15 -13.22 -12.49
C ILE A 192 -8.32 -11.80 -13.03
N LEU A 193 -7.92 -11.55 -14.28
CA LEU A 193 -8.05 -10.21 -14.87
C LEU A 193 -9.51 -9.76 -14.96
N SER A 194 -10.44 -10.69 -15.24
CA SER A 194 -11.88 -10.38 -15.26
C SER A 194 -12.45 -9.99 -13.90
N LEU A 195 -11.83 -10.44 -12.79
CA LEU A 195 -12.27 -10.14 -11.42
C LEU A 195 -11.81 -8.77 -10.92
N LEU A 196 -10.80 -8.16 -11.55
CA LEU A 196 -10.19 -6.90 -11.11
C LEU A 196 -11.19 -5.73 -11.02
N SER A 197 -12.28 -5.73 -11.79
CA SER A 197 -13.35 -4.72 -11.69
C SER A 197 -12.86 -3.27 -11.73
N GLY A 198 -11.80 -2.99 -12.49
CA GLY A 198 -11.17 -1.66 -12.59
C GLY A 198 -10.10 -1.34 -11.53
N LYS A 199 -9.81 -2.28 -10.62
CA LYS A 199 -8.72 -2.20 -9.64
C LYS A 199 -7.41 -2.70 -10.23
N ASP A 200 -6.29 -2.31 -9.64
CA ASP A 200 -5.01 -2.96 -9.94
C ASP A 200 -4.85 -4.30 -9.16
N LEU A 201 -3.86 -5.11 -9.56
CA LEU A 201 -3.59 -6.41 -8.92
C LEU A 201 -3.19 -6.28 -7.43
N ALA A 202 -2.58 -5.17 -7.03
CA ALA A 202 -2.18 -4.96 -5.65
C ALA A 202 -3.39 -4.65 -4.76
N GLU A 203 -4.30 -3.80 -5.23
CA GLU A 203 -5.59 -3.51 -4.60
C GLU A 203 -6.45 -4.77 -4.50
N PHE A 204 -6.50 -5.58 -5.55
CA PHE A 204 -7.24 -6.84 -5.54
C PHE A 204 -6.64 -7.86 -4.55
N LYS A 205 -5.30 -7.95 -4.45
CA LYS A 205 -4.64 -8.80 -3.44
C LYS A 205 -4.94 -8.34 -2.01
N GLN A 206 -5.01 -7.02 -1.77
CA GLN A 206 -5.42 -6.48 -0.46
C GLN A 206 -6.88 -6.82 -0.13
N GLU A 207 -7.78 -6.76 -1.11
CA GLU A 207 -9.17 -7.16 -0.94
C GLU A 207 -9.29 -8.65 -0.60
N ILE A 208 -8.57 -9.52 -1.30
CA ILE A 208 -8.51 -10.96 -0.99
C ILE A 208 -8.04 -11.18 0.45
N ALA A 209 -6.97 -10.50 0.87
CA ALA A 209 -6.45 -10.61 2.24
C ALA A 209 -7.49 -10.17 3.29
N TYR A 210 -8.22 -9.08 3.03
CA TYR A 210 -9.30 -8.63 3.90
C TYR A 210 -10.43 -9.66 3.98
N ARG A 211 -10.91 -10.18 2.85
CA ARG A 211 -11.97 -11.21 2.80
C ARG A 211 -11.55 -12.49 3.53
N LYS A 212 -10.31 -12.95 3.33
CA LYS A 212 -9.73 -14.08 4.08
C LYS A 212 -9.74 -13.82 5.59
N SER A 213 -9.40 -12.61 6.04
CA SER A 213 -9.43 -12.26 7.47
C SER A 213 -10.84 -12.36 8.07
N ARG A 214 -11.87 -11.89 7.34
CA ARG A 214 -13.27 -11.98 7.74
C ARG A 214 -13.77 -13.42 7.82
N ILE A 215 -13.40 -14.25 6.84
CA ILE A 215 -13.74 -15.67 6.80
C ILE A 215 -13.07 -16.41 7.96
N LYS A 216 -11.78 -16.14 8.22
CA LYS A 216 -11.04 -16.73 9.36
C LYS A 216 -11.68 -16.39 10.71
N GLU A 217 -12.16 -15.16 10.89
CA GLU A 217 -12.92 -14.79 12.09
C GLU A 217 -14.25 -15.57 12.19
N GLY A 218 -14.94 -15.76 11.06
CA GLY A 218 -16.16 -16.57 10.99
C GLY A 218 -15.93 -18.03 11.35
N LEU A 219 -14.91 -18.66 10.75
CA LEU A 219 -14.49 -20.03 11.07
C LEU A 219 -14.11 -20.17 12.55
N GLY A 220 -13.45 -19.16 13.14
CA GLY A 220 -13.11 -19.17 14.57
C GLY A 220 -14.33 -19.16 15.51
N LYS A 221 -15.49 -18.64 15.05
CA LYS A 221 -16.74 -18.60 15.84
C LYS A 221 -17.52 -19.91 15.80
N CYS A 222 -17.45 -20.65 14.69
CA CYS A 222 -18.21 -21.89 14.52
C CYS A 222 -17.96 -22.92 15.66
N PRO A 223 -16.70 -23.24 16.05
CA PRO A 223 -16.45 -24.13 17.19
C PRO A 223 -16.97 -23.60 18.52
N ILE A 224 -16.95 -22.28 18.73
CA ILE A 224 -17.45 -21.65 19.95
C ILE A 224 -18.97 -21.81 20.05
N GLU A 225 -19.68 -21.56 18.95
CA GLU A 225 -21.14 -21.73 18.87
C GLU A 225 -21.55 -23.19 19.04
N ILE A 226 -20.81 -24.14 18.42
CA ILE A 226 -21.05 -25.58 18.59
C ILE A 226 -20.84 -26.00 20.05
N ASN A 227 -19.74 -25.61 20.68
CA ASN A 227 -19.47 -25.92 22.09
C ASN A 227 -20.53 -25.32 23.03
N ALA A 228 -21.04 -24.13 22.72
CA ALA A 228 -22.11 -23.51 23.49
C ALA A 228 -23.45 -24.27 23.36
N ILE A 229 -23.74 -24.86 22.20
CA ILE A 229 -24.92 -25.73 22.02
C ILE A 229 -24.71 -27.06 22.74
N ASP A 230 -23.53 -27.68 22.60
CA ASP A 230 -23.23 -28.97 23.22
C ASP A 230 -23.29 -28.88 24.76
N SER A 231 -22.84 -27.77 25.36
CA SER A 231 -22.87 -27.59 26.82
C SER A 231 -24.28 -27.42 27.43
N VAL A 232 -25.26 -27.01 26.63
CA VAL A 232 -26.67 -26.85 27.07
C VAL A 232 -27.59 -27.94 26.52
N THR A 233 -27.05 -28.89 25.75
CA THR A 233 -27.82 -30.02 25.23
C THR A 233 -27.87 -31.13 26.27
N PRO A 234 -29.05 -31.45 26.83
CA PRO A 234 -29.17 -32.53 27.81
C PRO A 234 -28.92 -33.89 27.16
N GLU A 235 -28.47 -34.87 27.96
CA GLU A 235 -28.36 -36.26 27.52
C GLU A 235 -29.73 -36.82 27.15
N ALA A 236 -29.78 -37.59 26.07
CA ALA A 236 -31.01 -38.23 25.63
C ALA A 236 -31.45 -39.29 26.65
N PRO A 237 -32.62 -39.16 27.29
CA PRO A 237 -33.15 -40.20 28.15
C PRO A 237 -33.60 -41.41 27.34
N ASP A 238 -33.82 -42.53 28.01
CA ASP A 238 -34.42 -43.72 27.41
C ASP A 238 -35.91 -43.46 27.09
N TYR A 239 -36.17 -43.03 25.87
CA TYR A 239 -37.51 -42.69 25.41
C TYR A 239 -38.45 -43.90 25.36
N GLU A 240 -37.94 -45.10 25.07
CA GLU A 240 -38.75 -46.32 25.07
C GLU A 240 -39.22 -46.66 26.48
N ALA A 241 -38.31 -46.59 27.47
CA ALA A 241 -38.66 -46.80 28.87
C ALA A 241 -39.66 -45.75 29.38
N LEU A 242 -39.48 -44.46 29.03
CA LEU A 242 -40.37 -43.37 29.46
C LEU A 242 -41.78 -43.46 28.84
N GLU A 243 -41.91 -43.87 27.58
CA GLU A 243 -43.25 -44.07 26.98
C GLU A 243 -43.94 -45.31 27.55
N ALA A 244 -43.20 -46.39 27.85
CA ALA A 244 -43.75 -47.54 28.56
C ALA A 244 -44.24 -47.16 29.97
N GLU A 245 -43.48 -46.33 30.70
CA GLU A 245 -43.84 -45.82 32.02
C GLU A 245 -45.10 -44.95 31.99
N LYS A 246 -45.22 -44.06 31.01
CA LYS A 246 -46.40 -43.22 30.81
C LYS A 246 -47.66 -44.05 30.55
N VAL A 247 -47.55 -45.11 29.73
CA VAL A 247 -48.66 -46.04 29.49
C VAL A 247 -49.07 -46.73 30.79
N ARG A 248 -48.10 -47.22 31.57
CA ARG A 248 -48.38 -47.87 32.87
C ARG A 248 -49.07 -46.90 33.84
N LEU A 249 -48.51 -45.71 34.05
CA LEU A 249 -49.06 -44.70 34.96
C LEU A 249 -50.44 -44.21 34.52
N SER A 250 -50.70 -44.12 33.20
CA SER A 250 -52.03 -43.74 32.69
C SER A 250 -53.07 -44.82 32.99
N ALA A 251 -52.71 -46.10 32.86
CA ALA A 251 -53.58 -47.21 33.21
C ALA A 251 -53.85 -47.28 34.73
N GLU A 252 -52.83 -47.11 35.58
CA GLU A 252 -53.00 -47.05 37.04
C GLU A 252 -53.87 -45.86 37.48
N LEU A 253 -53.75 -44.72 36.81
CA LEU A 253 -54.58 -43.54 37.06
C LEU A 253 -56.05 -43.81 36.69
N GLU A 254 -56.29 -44.49 35.56
CA GLU A 254 -57.63 -44.89 35.10
C GLU A 254 -58.28 -45.90 36.07
N GLU A 255 -57.52 -46.85 36.63
CA GLU A 255 -58.00 -47.77 37.67
C GLU A 255 -58.40 -47.05 38.96
N VAL A 256 -57.59 -46.08 39.42
CA VAL A 256 -57.90 -45.27 40.62
C VAL A 256 -59.11 -44.36 40.37
N GLU A 257 -59.25 -43.79 39.18
CA GLU A 257 -60.43 -43.03 38.79
C GLU A 257 -61.70 -43.90 38.76
N THR A 258 -61.57 -45.14 38.29
CA THR A 258 -62.63 -46.16 38.32
C THR A 258 -63.01 -46.53 39.75
N ALA A 259 -62.04 -46.72 40.65
CA ALA A 259 -62.29 -46.99 42.07
C ALA A 259 -62.94 -45.82 42.83
N ILE A 260 -62.58 -44.56 42.50
CA ILE A 260 -63.24 -43.35 43.02
C ILE A 260 -64.68 -43.27 42.52
N THR A 261 -64.94 -43.67 41.27
CA THR A 261 -66.29 -43.68 40.69
C THR A 261 -67.15 -44.82 41.24
N ASP A 262 -66.60 -46.00 41.58
CA ASP A 262 -67.31 -47.09 42.28
C ASP A 262 -67.71 -46.72 43.73
N VAL A 263 -66.84 -46.03 44.47
CA VAL A 263 -67.16 -45.48 45.80
C VAL A 263 -68.27 -44.41 45.69
N ALA A 264 -68.29 -43.65 44.60
CA ALA A 264 -69.32 -42.67 44.32
C ALA A 264 -70.64 -43.28 43.78
N GLU A 265 -70.60 -44.44 43.11
CA GLU A 265 -71.80 -45.16 42.61
C GLU A 265 -72.62 -45.83 43.72
N THR A 266 -71.96 -46.28 44.80
CA THR A 266 -72.65 -46.86 45.97
C THR A 266 -73.47 -45.80 46.75
N ALA A 267 -73.03 -44.53 46.75
CA ALA A 267 -73.73 -43.40 47.36
C ALA A 267 -74.77 -42.74 46.45
N ARG A 268 -74.76 -43.04 45.14
CA ARG A 268 -75.57 -42.34 44.12
C ARG A 268 -77.04 -42.75 44.08
N LYS A 269 -77.38 -43.98 44.48
CA LYS A 269 -78.78 -44.46 44.51
C LYS A 269 -79.66 -43.77 45.58
N HIS A 270 -79.07 -43.02 46.51
CA HIS A 270 -79.80 -42.27 47.55
C HIS A 270 -79.99 -40.77 47.28
N TYR A 271 -79.50 -40.24 46.14
CA TYR A 271 -79.41 -38.79 45.86
C TYR A 271 -80.20 -38.32 44.61
N GLU A 272 -81.15 -39.11 44.10
CA GLU A 272 -81.85 -38.79 42.83
C GLU A 272 -82.93 -37.70 42.95
N GLY A 273 -83.38 -37.33 44.16
CA GLY A 273 -84.39 -36.26 44.36
C GLY A 273 -83.84 -34.83 44.47
N VAL A 274 -82.56 -34.66 44.84
CA VAL A 274 -81.93 -33.34 45.09
C VAL A 274 -81.11 -32.83 43.90
N GLN A 275 -80.70 -33.73 42.99
CA GLN A 275 -79.87 -33.44 41.81
C GLN A 275 -80.51 -32.43 40.83
N GLY A 276 -81.82 -32.53 40.57
CA GLY A 276 -82.51 -31.61 39.65
C GLY A 276 -82.48 -30.14 40.11
N LYS A 277 -82.58 -29.92 41.43
CA LYS A 277 -82.51 -28.58 42.03
C LYS A 277 -81.07 -28.07 42.17
N ARG A 278 -80.10 -28.93 42.50
CA ARG A 278 -78.66 -28.57 42.54
C ARG A 278 -78.11 -28.22 41.16
N LYS A 279 -78.53 -28.91 40.09
CA LYS A 279 -78.15 -28.58 38.70
C LYS A 279 -78.68 -27.20 38.30
N ALA A 280 -79.95 -26.90 38.59
CA ALA A 280 -80.53 -25.59 38.33
C ALA A 280 -79.84 -24.46 39.11
N ILE A 281 -79.45 -24.68 40.38
CA ILE A 281 -78.64 -23.72 41.15
C ILE A 281 -77.25 -23.54 40.52
N ASN A 282 -76.61 -24.60 40.06
CA ASN A 282 -75.28 -24.52 39.48
C ASN A 282 -75.28 -23.79 38.13
N ASP A 283 -76.30 -24.02 37.31
CA ASP A 283 -76.51 -23.31 36.04
C ASP A 283 -76.76 -21.82 36.29
N LEU A 284 -77.55 -21.46 37.32
CA LEU A 284 -77.77 -20.08 37.74
C LEU A 284 -76.51 -19.43 38.34
N ARG A 285 -75.68 -20.17 39.09
CA ARG A 285 -74.38 -19.69 39.60
C ARG A 285 -73.36 -19.46 38.48
N ASN A 286 -73.35 -20.31 37.46
CA ASN A 286 -72.54 -20.09 36.27
C ASN A 286 -72.98 -18.82 35.52
N GLN A 287 -74.30 -18.55 35.45
CA GLN A 287 -74.83 -17.30 34.90
C GLN A 287 -74.41 -16.07 35.74
N GLN A 288 -74.43 -16.17 37.07
CA GLN A 288 -73.90 -15.11 37.95
C GLN A 288 -72.40 -14.83 37.71
N GLN A 289 -71.58 -15.87 37.56
CA GLN A 289 -70.16 -15.71 37.25
C GLN A 289 -69.93 -15.07 35.87
N ASP A 290 -70.71 -15.45 34.87
CA ASP A 290 -70.65 -14.84 33.54
C ASP A 290 -71.05 -13.36 33.57
N ILE A 291 -72.05 -12.98 34.36
CA ILE A 291 -72.43 -11.57 34.59
C ILE A 291 -71.29 -10.77 35.22
N ILE A 292 -70.65 -11.30 36.29
CA ILE A 292 -69.49 -10.66 36.92
C ILE A 292 -68.32 -10.56 35.94
N PHE A 293 -68.09 -11.61 35.14
CA PHE A 293 -67.03 -11.64 34.14
C PHE A 293 -67.26 -10.59 33.05
N ARG A 294 -68.48 -10.48 32.51
CA ARG A 294 -68.84 -9.43 31.54
C ARG A 294 -68.73 -8.03 32.13
N ALA A 295 -69.15 -7.83 33.38
CA ALA A 295 -69.01 -6.55 34.08
C ALA A 295 -67.52 -6.18 34.29
N ARG A 296 -66.67 -7.13 34.68
CA ARG A 296 -65.21 -6.94 34.76
C ARG A 296 -64.59 -6.66 33.40
N GLN A 297 -65.01 -7.38 32.35
CA GLN A 297 -64.52 -7.19 31.00
C GLN A 297 -64.92 -5.82 30.44
N ALA A 298 -66.13 -5.34 30.73
CA ALA A 298 -66.59 -3.99 30.40
C ALA A 298 -65.78 -2.92 31.14
N ALA A 299 -65.54 -3.08 32.44
CA ALA A 299 -64.71 -2.17 33.24
C ALA A 299 -63.24 -2.13 32.77
N GLN A 300 -62.67 -3.29 32.40
CA GLN A 300 -61.34 -3.36 31.80
C GLN A 300 -61.30 -2.67 30.44
N LYS A 301 -62.28 -2.93 29.56
CA LYS A 301 -62.39 -2.28 28.26
C LYS A 301 -62.50 -0.76 28.40
N GLU A 302 -63.31 -0.29 29.34
CA GLU A 302 -63.45 1.14 29.66
C GLU A 302 -62.13 1.73 30.17
N GLY A 303 -61.39 1.02 31.04
CA GLY A 303 -60.06 1.42 31.48
C GLY A 303 -59.05 1.51 30.34
N TYR A 304 -59.09 0.57 29.39
CA TYR A 304 -58.27 0.59 28.17
C TYR A 304 -58.63 1.76 27.26
N GLU A 305 -59.92 2.01 27.04
CA GLU A 305 -60.41 3.13 26.20
C GLU A 305 -60.07 4.48 26.82
N LYS A 306 -60.24 4.64 28.14
CA LYS A 306 -59.87 5.86 28.88
C LYS A 306 -58.37 6.13 28.89
N ASN A 307 -57.54 5.09 28.89
CA ASN A 307 -56.07 5.21 28.81
C ASN A 307 -55.51 5.15 27.39
N ALA A 308 -56.36 5.01 26.35
CA ALA A 308 -55.91 4.82 24.97
C ALA A 308 -55.00 5.97 24.51
N LYS A 309 -55.40 7.22 24.78
CA LYS A 309 -54.61 8.40 24.42
C LYS A 309 -53.27 8.44 25.16
N ARG A 310 -53.26 8.16 26.47
CA ARG A 310 -52.02 8.09 27.25
C ARG A 310 -51.08 7.00 26.70
N ASN A 311 -51.59 5.83 26.38
CA ASN A 311 -50.80 4.70 25.87
C ASN A 311 -50.21 5.01 24.48
N GLU A 312 -50.96 5.69 23.61
CA GLU A 312 -50.47 6.18 22.32
C GLU A 312 -49.30 7.16 22.48
N VAL A 313 -49.45 8.17 23.35
CA VAL A 313 -48.41 9.18 23.60
C VAL A 313 -47.19 8.56 24.28
N LYS A 314 -47.39 7.64 25.24
CA LYS A 314 -46.31 6.89 25.88
C LYS A 314 -45.53 6.03 24.88
N THR A 315 -46.22 5.40 23.93
CA THR A 315 -45.56 4.65 22.86
C THR A 315 -44.72 5.58 21.97
N SER A 316 -45.27 6.74 21.60
CA SER A 316 -44.56 7.77 20.82
C SER A 316 -43.33 8.31 21.56
N TYR A 317 -43.40 8.47 22.89
CA TYR A 317 -42.27 8.84 23.73
C TYR A 317 -41.16 7.80 23.69
N GLU A 318 -41.47 6.51 23.89
CA GLU A 318 -40.46 5.44 23.84
C GLU A 318 -39.81 5.30 22.46
N ILE A 319 -40.58 5.46 21.38
CA ILE A 319 -40.05 5.48 20.01
C ILE A 319 -39.10 6.66 19.83
N THR A 320 -39.53 7.87 20.17
CA THR A 320 -38.72 9.10 20.02
C THR A 320 -37.45 9.04 20.87
N LYS A 321 -37.54 8.47 22.07
CA LYS A 321 -36.40 8.26 22.97
C LYS A 321 -35.37 7.32 22.34
N ARG A 322 -35.82 6.19 21.79
CA ARG A 322 -34.95 5.24 21.10
C ARG A 322 -34.33 5.84 19.83
N GLU A 323 -35.08 6.66 19.08
CA GLU A 323 -34.54 7.40 17.94
C GLU A 323 -33.44 8.38 18.35
N ALA A 324 -33.63 9.12 19.45
CA ALA A 324 -32.64 10.03 19.99
C ALA A 324 -31.37 9.31 20.46
N GLU A 325 -31.52 8.16 21.14
CA GLU A 325 -30.41 7.29 21.55
C GLU A 325 -29.63 6.76 20.34
N ASN A 326 -30.33 6.22 19.35
CA ASN A 326 -29.71 5.73 18.11
C ASN A 326 -28.98 6.85 17.35
N TYR A 327 -29.59 8.03 17.25
CA TYR A 327 -28.98 9.19 16.60
C TYR A 327 -27.71 9.63 17.33
N ASN A 328 -27.74 9.65 18.67
CA ASN A 328 -26.58 9.98 19.50
C ASN A 328 -25.42 9.01 19.24
N THR A 329 -25.68 7.70 19.27
CA THR A 329 -24.67 6.68 19.02
C THR A 329 -24.11 6.76 17.60
N ALA A 330 -24.98 6.88 16.58
CA ALA A 330 -24.56 6.99 15.19
C ALA A 330 -23.71 8.25 14.93
N SER A 331 -24.11 9.38 15.53
CA SER A 331 -23.38 10.65 15.42
C SER A 331 -22.00 10.58 16.09
N GLU A 332 -21.91 10.01 17.28
CA GLU A 332 -20.63 9.85 17.99
C GLU A 332 -19.64 8.98 17.20
N ASN A 333 -20.13 7.89 16.61
CA ASN A 333 -19.37 7.03 15.71
C ASN A 333 -18.90 7.81 14.47
N GLY A 334 -19.78 8.59 13.83
CA GLY A 334 -19.45 9.40 12.65
C GLY A 334 -18.42 10.51 12.92
N LEU A 335 -18.30 10.99 14.16
CA LEU A 335 -17.27 11.95 14.58
C LEU A 335 -15.94 11.28 14.94
N SER A 336 -15.92 9.96 15.19
CA SER A 336 -14.72 9.26 15.65
C SER A 336 -13.62 9.21 14.58
N ASP A 337 -13.97 8.97 13.31
CA ASP A 337 -13.02 8.91 12.19
C ASP A 337 -12.33 10.26 11.93
N ILE A 338 -13.10 11.36 11.98
CA ILE A 338 -12.58 12.72 11.78
C ILE A 338 -11.62 13.07 12.93
N ARG A 339 -12.01 12.79 14.18
CA ARG A 339 -11.16 13.01 15.36
C ARG A 339 -9.88 12.18 15.31
N TYR A 340 -9.96 10.93 14.88
CA TYR A 340 -8.78 10.08 14.69
C TYR A 340 -7.84 10.65 13.63
N THR A 341 -8.38 11.09 12.49
CA THR A 341 -7.58 11.68 11.41
C THR A 341 -6.89 12.98 11.84
N ILE A 342 -7.59 13.86 12.56
CA ILE A 342 -7.03 15.08 13.17
C ILE A 342 -5.88 14.75 14.11
N LYS A 343 -6.05 13.74 14.98
CA LYS A 343 -5.00 13.28 15.90
C LYS A 343 -3.76 12.79 15.16
N THR A 344 -3.95 11.99 14.11
CA THR A 344 -2.84 11.47 13.28
C THR A 344 -2.10 12.59 12.57
N LEU A 345 -2.81 13.49 11.89
CA LEU A 345 -2.20 14.64 11.21
C LEU A 345 -1.43 15.55 12.19
N THR A 346 -1.98 15.78 13.38
CA THR A 346 -1.29 16.54 14.44
C THR A 346 0.04 15.88 14.83
N SER A 347 0.06 14.55 14.99
CA SER A 347 1.28 13.80 15.31
C SER A 347 2.30 13.83 14.17
N GLU A 348 1.85 13.69 12.92
CA GLU A 348 2.71 13.78 11.74
C GLU A 348 3.34 15.17 11.57
N ILE A 349 2.56 16.23 11.79
CA ILE A 349 3.04 17.61 11.77
C ILE A 349 4.10 17.82 12.86
N ALA A 350 3.88 17.30 14.07
CA ALA A 350 4.87 17.37 15.15
C ALA A 350 6.17 16.65 14.77
N GLY A 351 6.08 15.44 14.20
CA GLY A 351 7.24 14.68 13.73
C GLY A 351 8.01 15.37 12.58
N LEU A 352 7.30 15.97 11.62
CA LEU A 352 7.94 16.75 10.55
C LEU A 352 8.59 18.03 11.10
N SER A 353 7.96 18.69 12.06
CA SER A 353 8.50 19.89 12.71
C SER A 353 9.79 19.58 13.46
N ALA A 354 9.85 18.44 14.17
CA ALA A 354 11.08 17.97 14.80
C ALA A 354 12.21 17.72 13.79
N LYS A 355 11.88 17.19 12.59
CA LYS A 355 12.87 17.03 11.51
C LYS A 355 13.35 18.37 10.96
N VAL A 356 12.49 19.38 10.88
CA VAL A 356 12.89 20.75 10.50
C VAL A 356 13.84 21.33 11.54
N GLU A 357 13.57 21.17 12.83
CA GLU A 357 14.49 21.62 13.89
C GLU A 357 15.83 20.89 13.81
N ALA A 358 15.83 19.57 13.59
CA ALA A 358 17.07 18.82 13.39
C ALA A 358 17.87 19.32 12.17
N LYS A 359 17.18 19.70 11.08
CA LYS A 359 17.83 20.31 9.90
C LYS A 359 18.38 21.71 10.19
N ARG A 360 17.70 22.50 11.02
CA ARG A 360 18.20 23.80 11.48
C ARG A 360 19.45 23.64 12.33
N GLU A 361 19.48 22.63 13.20
CA GLU A 361 20.67 22.30 13.99
C GLU A 361 21.81 21.83 13.10
N GLU A 362 21.58 20.89 12.17
CA GLU A 362 22.56 20.45 11.17
C GLU A 362 23.13 21.63 10.38
N TRP A 363 22.26 22.55 9.95
CA TRP A 363 22.67 23.77 9.25
C TRP A 363 23.54 24.67 10.13
N ASN A 364 23.12 24.92 11.38
CA ASN A 364 23.87 25.77 12.31
C ASN A 364 25.25 25.19 12.64
N THR A 365 25.32 23.87 12.90
CA THR A 365 26.59 23.16 13.13
C THR A 365 27.50 23.29 11.93
N ARG A 366 27.01 22.96 10.73
CA ARG A 366 27.80 23.07 9.49
C ARG A 366 28.21 24.51 9.18
N ASN A 367 27.35 25.48 9.50
CA ASN A 367 27.63 26.90 9.30
C ASN A 367 28.67 27.45 10.30
N ALA A 368 28.69 26.92 11.53
CA ALA A 368 29.67 27.30 12.56
C ALA A 368 31.06 26.68 12.35
N GLU A 369 31.18 25.64 11.51
CA GLU A 369 32.48 25.06 11.18
C GLU A 369 33.39 26.07 10.47
N GLU A 370 34.61 26.20 10.97
CA GLU A 370 35.65 27.06 10.41
C GLU A 370 36.80 26.22 9.86
N TYR A 371 37.40 26.70 8.77
CA TYR A 371 38.62 26.10 8.23
C TYR A 371 39.78 26.30 9.21
N LYS A 372 40.20 25.21 9.87
CA LYS A 372 41.36 25.19 10.76
C LYS A 372 42.62 24.82 10.00
N VAL A 373 43.65 25.64 10.13
CA VAL A 373 44.99 25.40 9.59
C VAL A 373 46.02 25.71 10.67
N SER A 374 47.09 24.92 10.76
CA SER A 374 48.17 25.19 11.72
C SER A 374 48.89 26.50 11.37
N THR A 375 49.13 27.29 12.41
CA THR A 375 49.91 28.53 12.37
C THR A 375 51.39 28.31 12.67
N ASP A 376 51.80 27.08 13.01
CA ASP A 376 53.13 26.76 13.55
C ASP A 376 54.24 26.71 12.48
N GLY A 377 53.92 27.17 11.27
CA GLY A 377 54.80 27.10 10.11
C GLY A 377 54.94 25.67 9.56
N LEU A 378 55.58 25.54 8.40
CA LEU A 378 55.82 24.23 7.80
C LEU A 378 57.10 23.64 8.42
N ILE A 379 57.01 22.45 9.03
CA ILE A 379 58.17 21.74 9.60
C ILE A 379 58.74 20.79 8.55
N CYS A 380 60.06 20.83 8.35
CA CYS A 380 60.73 19.87 7.49
C CYS A 380 60.78 18.49 8.18
N PRO A 381 60.28 17.41 7.56
CA PRO A 381 60.24 16.08 8.19
C PRO A 381 61.61 15.42 8.34
N ILE A 382 62.65 15.94 7.65
CA ILE A 382 64.02 15.39 7.70
C ILE A 382 64.85 16.08 8.79
N TYR A 383 64.68 17.40 8.91
CA TYR A 383 65.49 18.22 9.81
C TYR A 383 64.74 18.65 11.08
N GLU A 384 63.44 18.38 11.16
CA GLU A 384 62.54 18.72 12.28
C GLU A 384 62.53 20.21 12.67
N THR A 385 62.93 21.08 11.74
CA THR A 385 62.98 22.54 11.92
C THR A 385 62.00 23.25 10.98
N LEU A 386 61.70 24.52 11.30
CA LEU A 386 60.90 25.40 10.43
C LEU A 386 61.53 25.54 9.04
N CYS A 387 60.73 25.28 8.02
CA CYS A 387 61.11 25.41 6.63
C CYS A 387 61.39 26.88 6.29
N SER A 388 62.58 27.15 5.74
CA SER A 388 62.99 28.48 5.26
C SER A 388 63.06 28.57 3.73
N ASP A 389 62.82 27.48 3.01
CA ASP A 389 62.85 27.46 1.55
C ASP A 389 61.63 28.20 0.97
N ALA A 390 61.89 29.30 0.24
CA ALA A 390 60.87 30.17 -0.31
C ALA A 390 59.95 29.47 -1.33
N SER A 391 60.45 28.47 -2.07
CA SER A 391 59.66 27.72 -3.05
C SER A 391 58.68 26.77 -2.36
N VAL A 392 59.13 26.09 -1.30
CA VAL A 392 58.32 25.17 -0.51
C VAL A 392 57.27 25.93 0.30
N LEU A 393 57.62 27.06 0.91
CA LEU A 393 56.68 27.93 1.60
C LEU A 393 55.59 28.47 0.66
N ARG A 394 55.93 28.78 -0.60
CA ARG A 394 54.95 29.17 -1.62
C ARG A 394 53.99 28.02 -1.97
N MET A 395 54.49 26.80 -2.10
CA MET A 395 53.65 25.62 -2.36
C MET A 395 52.72 25.31 -1.19
N ASP A 396 53.20 25.42 0.05
CA ASP A 396 52.38 25.26 1.26
C ASP A 396 51.27 26.32 1.33
N ALA A 397 51.58 27.58 1.03
CA ALA A 397 50.56 28.64 0.94
C ALA A 397 49.47 28.32 -0.10
N ILE A 398 49.85 27.88 -1.30
CA ILE A 398 48.91 27.46 -2.35
C ILE A 398 48.09 26.24 -1.92
N ALA A 399 48.69 25.28 -1.23
CA ALA A 399 48.01 24.09 -0.73
C ALA A 399 46.96 24.45 0.34
N LYS A 400 47.31 25.35 1.27
CA LYS A 400 46.40 25.89 2.29
C LYS A 400 45.23 26.67 1.66
N GLU A 401 45.49 27.49 0.65
CA GLU A 401 44.45 28.22 -0.10
C GLU A 401 43.50 27.26 -0.84
N LYS A 402 44.04 26.24 -1.53
CA LYS A 402 43.23 25.19 -2.19
C LYS A 402 42.40 24.39 -1.19
N ALA A 403 42.95 24.08 -0.02
CA ALA A 403 42.23 23.37 1.03
C ALA A 403 41.10 24.21 1.61
N ARG A 404 41.33 25.51 1.85
CA ARG A 404 40.29 26.48 2.24
C ARG A 404 39.18 26.55 1.19
N ALA A 405 39.51 26.75 -0.09
CA ALA A 405 38.53 26.81 -1.16
C ALA A 405 37.68 25.53 -1.27
N LYS A 406 38.31 24.35 -1.11
CA LYS A 406 37.58 23.07 -1.08
C LYS A 406 36.64 22.95 0.12
N PHE A 407 37.07 23.41 1.29
CA PHE A 407 36.25 23.44 2.49
C PHE A 407 35.04 24.36 2.30
N ASP A 408 35.27 25.60 1.83
CA ASP A 408 34.22 26.59 1.61
C ASP A 408 33.18 26.10 0.60
N GLU A 409 33.61 25.51 -0.52
CA GLU A 409 32.70 24.96 -1.52
C GLU A 409 31.88 23.76 -1.00
N ALA A 410 32.50 22.86 -0.24
CA ALA A 410 31.79 21.75 0.40
C ALA A 410 30.76 22.29 1.41
N LYS A 411 31.15 23.29 2.20
CA LYS A 411 30.27 23.95 3.17
C LYS A 411 29.09 24.60 2.47
N THR A 412 29.32 25.38 1.40
CA THR A 412 28.23 25.97 0.60
C THR A 412 27.28 24.90 0.06
N ARG A 413 27.83 23.82 -0.52
CA ARG A 413 27.02 22.73 -1.08
C ARG A 413 26.15 22.05 -0.02
N ASP A 414 26.71 21.75 1.15
CA ASP A 414 25.97 21.13 2.25
C ASP A 414 24.88 22.06 2.79
N LEU A 415 25.20 23.34 3.00
CA LEU A 415 24.22 24.34 3.44
C LEU A 415 23.07 24.50 2.42
N THR A 416 23.36 24.50 1.11
CA THR A 416 22.33 24.51 0.07
C THR A 416 21.45 23.26 0.13
N ARG A 417 22.05 22.07 0.24
CA ARG A 417 21.31 20.80 0.36
C ARG A 417 20.38 20.80 1.59
N ILE A 418 20.92 21.13 2.76
CA ILE A 418 20.14 21.18 4.02
C ILE A 418 18.99 22.19 3.92
N THR A 419 19.24 23.34 3.29
CA THR A 419 18.22 24.37 3.07
C THR A 419 17.07 23.84 2.21
N GLU A 420 17.38 23.12 1.12
CA GLU A 420 16.36 22.61 0.20
C GLU A 420 15.55 21.45 0.82
N GLU A 421 16.22 20.57 1.57
CA GLU A 421 15.55 19.54 2.38
C GLU A 421 14.61 20.18 3.42
N GLY A 422 15.05 21.24 4.08
CA GLY A 422 14.24 22.01 5.04
C GLY A 422 13.02 22.68 4.40
N LYS A 423 13.15 23.25 3.19
CA LYS A 423 12.02 23.79 2.43
C LYS A 423 11.00 22.71 2.08
N THR A 424 11.47 21.56 1.61
CA THR A 424 10.61 20.42 1.25
C THR A 424 9.80 19.94 2.46
N LEU A 425 10.43 19.84 3.64
CA LEU A 425 9.73 19.49 4.88
C LEU A 425 8.69 20.54 5.27
N ASN A 426 9.00 21.84 5.16
CA ASN A 426 8.07 22.92 5.44
C ASN A 426 6.87 22.94 4.49
N GLN A 427 7.08 22.63 3.20
CA GLN A 427 5.97 22.48 2.25
C GLN A 427 5.01 21.36 2.68
N ARG A 428 5.54 20.18 3.04
CA ARG A 428 4.72 19.06 3.54
C ARG A 428 3.97 19.41 4.84
N ILE A 429 4.59 20.19 5.72
CA ILE A 429 3.93 20.71 6.93
C ILE A 429 2.77 21.64 6.54
N ALA A 430 2.97 22.55 5.58
CA ALA A 430 1.94 23.48 5.12
C ALA A 430 0.73 22.74 4.52
N GLU A 431 0.98 21.74 3.66
CA GLU A 431 -0.07 20.89 3.06
C GLU A 431 -0.88 20.15 4.14
N LYS A 432 -0.19 19.54 5.12
CA LYS A 432 -0.86 18.84 6.23
C LYS A 432 -1.62 19.79 7.15
N LYS A 433 -1.09 20.99 7.41
CA LYS A 433 -1.79 22.02 8.20
C LYS A 433 -3.06 22.51 7.51
N ALA A 434 -3.03 22.71 6.19
CA ALA A 434 -4.22 23.07 5.44
C ALA A 434 -5.30 21.99 5.55
N ARG A 435 -4.92 20.71 5.40
CA ARG A 435 -5.86 19.58 5.58
C ARG A 435 -6.37 19.47 7.02
N LEU A 436 -5.53 19.73 8.02
CA LEU A 436 -5.93 19.74 9.43
C LEU A 436 -7.00 20.80 9.68
N GLN A 437 -6.78 22.03 9.22
CA GLN A 437 -7.75 23.14 9.34
C GLN A 437 -9.09 22.82 8.66
N GLU A 438 -9.05 22.20 7.48
CA GLU A 438 -10.25 21.75 6.78
C GLU A 438 -11.05 20.73 7.61
N LEU A 439 -10.38 19.72 8.17
CA LEU A 439 -11.03 18.70 9.00
C LEU A 439 -11.54 19.25 10.33
N GLU A 440 -10.83 20.20 10.95
CA GLU A 440 -11.27 20.90 12.16
C GLU A 440 -12.53 21.72 11.89
N ALA A 441 -12.62 22.40 10.74
CA ALA A 441 -13.82 23.12 10.33
C ALA A 441 -15.00 22.15 10.08
N GLN A 442 -14.77 21.05 9.36
CA GLN A 442 -15.79 20.01 9.14
C GLN A 442 -16.27 19.38 10.45
N LEU A 443 -15.37 19.16 11.41
CA LEU A 443 -15.72 18.65 12.73
C LEU A 443 -16.64 19.62 13.47
N SER A 444 -16.29 20.92 13.47
CA SER A 444 -17.09 21.97 14.11
C SER A 444 -18.49 22.06 13.51
N GLU A 445 -18.59 22.10 12.18
CA GLU A 445 -19.88 22.17 11.48
C GLU A 445 -20.76 20.95 11.78
N ARG A 446 -20.20 19.74 11.74
CA ARG A 446 -20.95 18.52 12.09
C ARG A 446 -21.40 18.52 13.54
N MET A 447 -20.57 19.00 14.46
CA MET A 447 -20.94 19.11 15.87
C MET A 447 -22.12 20.08 16.08
N GLU A 448 -22.17 21.19 15.35
CA GLU A 448 -23.30 22.13 15.41
C GLU A 448 -24.61 21.49 14.89
N VAL A 449 -24.55 20.78 13.76
CA VAL A 449 -25.71 20.06 13.20
C VAL A 449 -26.22 19.00 14.19
N ILE A 450 -25.31 18.23 14.78
CA ILE A 450 -25.63 17.22 15.79
C ILE A 450 -26.27 17.88 17.03
N ALA A 451 -25.71 18.98 17.51
CA ALA A 451 -26.24 19.70 18.67
C ALA A 451 -27.66 20.22 18.41
N ALA A 452 -27.91 20.79 17.24
CA ALA A 452 -29.25 21.24 16.84
C ALA A 452 -30.26 20.08 16.80
N LYS A 453 -29.87 18.92 16.25
CA LYS A 453 -30.75 17.74 16.20
C LYS A 453 -31.00 17.15 17.58
N LYS A 454 -30.00 17.14 18.47
CA LYS A 454 -30.18 16.73 19.88
C LYS A 454 -31.16 17.64 20.61
N ALA A 455 -31.08 18.96 20.39
CA ALA A 455 -32.04 19.91 20.94
C ALA A 455 -33.46 19.68 20.42
N GLU A 456 -33.62 19.33 19.14
CA GLU A 456 -34.92 18.96 18.56
C GLU A 456 -35.53 17.73 19.26
N TYR A 457 -34.75 16.66 19.45
CA TYR A 457 -35.20 15.47 20.17
C TYR A 457 -35.52 15.75 21.63
N ALA A 458 -34.70 16.54 22.32
CA ALA A 458 -34.95 16.94 23.70
C ALA A 458 -36.27 17.69 23.84
N LYS A 459 -36.56 18.61 22.91
CA LYS A 459 -37.83 19.33 22.87
C LYS A 459 -39.02 18.40 22.63
N LYS A 460 -38.94 17.49 21.66
CA LYS A 460 -40.01 16.51 21.39
C LYS A 460 -40.30 15.62 22.59
N LEU A 461 -39.25 15.16 23.28
CA LEU A 461 -39.40 14.35 24.49
C LEU A 461 -40.07 15.15 25.62
N GLN A 462 -39.69 16.42 25.79
CA GLN A 462 -40.31 17.32 26.77
C GLN A 462 -41.81 17.55 26.45
N ASP A 463 -42.15 17.77 25.18
CA ASP A 463 -43.54 17.97 24.74
C ASP A 463 -44.38 16.69 24.98
N LEU A 464 -43.84 15.51 24.66
CA LEU A 464 -44.50 14.22 24.90
C LEU A 464 -44.63 13.90 26.40
N GLU A 465 -43.64 14.24 27.21
CA GLU A 465 -43.68 14.07 28.67
C GLU A 465 -44.75 14.97 29.29
N ALA A 466 -44.88 16.22 28.81
CA ALA A 466 -45.97 17.11 29.20
C ALA A 466 -47.34 16.57 28.76
N GLU A 467 -47.46 15.97 27.57
CA GLU A 467 -48.70 15.35 27.10
C GLU A 467 -49.07 14.08 27.89
N ILE A 468 -48.09 13.28 28.32
CA ILE A 468 -48.31 12.15 29.25
C ILE A 468 -48.80 12.68 30.60
N ALA A 469 -48.21 13.75 31.12
CA ALA A 469 -48.63 14.36 32.38
C ALA A 469 -50.05 14.97 32.30
N ALA A 470 -50.43 15.51 31.15
CA ALA A 470 -51.78 16.02 30.88
C ALA A 470 -52.83 14.91 30.73
N ASN A 471 -52.40 13.67 30.47
CA ASN A 471 -53.25 12.48 30.37
C ASN A 471 -52.88 11.46 31.46
N PRO A 472 -53.17 11.75 32.74
CA PRO A 472 -52.82 10.84 33.84
C PRO A 472 -53.52 9.50 33.70
N GLU A 473 -52.91 8.46 34.27
CA GLU A 473 -53.46 7.12 34.23
C GLU A 473 -54.78 7.05 35.02
N VAL A 474 -55.86 6.68 34.33
CA VAL A 474 -57.17 6.50 34.94
C VAL A 474 -57.29 5.05 35.37
N THR A 475 -57.25 4.83 36.68
CA THR A 475 -57.54 3.52 37.26
C THR A 475 -59.05 3.35 37.38
N VAL A 476 -59.62 2.44 36.58
CA VAL A 476 -61.02 2.03 36.70
C VAL A 476 -61.06 0.87 37.68
N SER A 477 -61.90 0.96 38.71
CA SER A 477 -62.07 -0.12 39.68
C SER A 477 -62.60 -1.37 38.96
N THR A 478 -61.86 -2.48 39.06
CA THR A 478 -62.30 -3.80 38.59
C THR A 478 -62.97 -4.61 39.68
N ASP A 479 -63.12 -4.05 40.87
CA ASP A 479 -63.82 -4.65 42.00
C ASP A 479 -65.33 -4.48 41.79
N ILE A 480 -65.89 -5.44 41.04
CA ILE A 480 -67.34 -5.56 40.84
C ILE A 480 -67.95 -6.09 42.13
N ILE A 481 -68.76 -5.26 42.79
CA ILE A 481 -69.60 -5.66 43.92
C ILE A 481 -70.84 -6.35 43.34
N PRO A 482 -71.00 -7.67 43.52
CA PRO A 482 -72.09 -8.42 42.88
C PRO A 482 -73.49 -7.90 43.24
N GLU A 483 -73.65 -7.41 44.45
CA GLU A 483 -74.91 -6.86 44.96
C GLU A 483 -75.33 -5.57 44.25
N ASP A 484 -74.46 -4.88 43.52
CA ASP A 484 -74.82 -3.66 42.80
C ASP A 484 -75.35 -3.93 41.38
N LEU A 485 -75.34 -5.20 40.92
CA LEU A 485 -75.85 -5.61 39.62
C LEU A 485 -77.30 -6.13 39.74
N PRO A 486 -78.30 -5.43 39.17
CA PRO A 486 -79.71 -5.82 39.28
C PRO A 486 -79.98 -7.26 38.79
N GLU A 487 -79.37 -7.66 37.68
CA GLU A 487 -79.49 -9.00 37.09
C GLU A 487 -78.86 -10.10 37.98
N TRP A 488 -77.77 -9.78 38.68
CA TRP A 488 -77.13 -10.72 39.62
C TRP A 488 -78.00 -10.92 40.87
N LYS A 489 -78.59 -9.84 41.40
CA LYS A 489 -79.55 -9.86 42.53
C LYS A 489 -80.81 -10.66 42.23
N GLU A 490 -81.35 -10.54 41.01
CA GLU A 490 -82.51 -11.34 40.58
C GLU A 490 -82.19 -12.83 40.53
N ILE A 491 -81.00 -13.20 40.05
CA ILE A 491 -80.55 -14.59 40.04
C ILE A 491 -80.25 -15.09 41.46
N GLU A 492 -79.69 -14.24 42.34
CA GLU A 492 -79.42 -14.58 43.74
C GLU A 492 -80.72 -14.86 44.51
N ALA A 493 -81.77 -14.05 44.28
CA ALA A 493 -83.10 -14.30 44.86
C ALA A 493 -83.66 -15.66 44.42
N ARG A 494 -83.48 -16.04 43.14
CA ARG A 494 -83.90 -17.35 42.60
C ARG A 494 -83.05 -18.50 43.12
N ILE A 495 -81.76 -18.30 43.31
CA ILE A 495 -80.86 -19.30 43.93
C ILE A 495 -81.25 -19.50 45.40
N ALA A 496 -81.53 -18.44 46.16
CA ALA A 496 -81.95 -18.51 47.56
C ALA A 496 -83.28 -19.28 47.72
N GLU A 497 -84.23 -19.05 46.81
CA GLU A 497 -85.53 -19.73 46.80
C GLU A 497 -85.40 -21.25 46.52
N ILE A 498 -84.52 -21.63 45.58
CA ILE A 498 -84.26 -23.06 45.26
C ILE A 498 -83.39 -23.72 46.34
N SER A 499 -82.44 -22.97 46.93
CA SER A 499 -81.49 -23.46 47.95
C SER A 499 -82.13 -23.70 49.32
N ALA A 500 -83.16 -22.93 49.70
CA ALA A 500 -83.93 -23.12 50.93
C ALA A 500 -84.65 -24.49 51.01
N THR A 501 -84.70 -25.24 49.91
CA THR A 501 -85.36 -26.55 49.81
C THR A 501 -84.41 -27.76 49.82
N ILE A 502 -83.12 -27.55 50.14
CA ILE A 502 -82.09 -28.59 50.10
C ILE A 502 -81.51 -28.80 51.51
N SER A 503 -81.67 -30.00 52.07
CA SER A 503 -81.04 -30.42 53.34
C SER A 503 -79.78 -31.26 53.05
N ASP A 504 -78.74 -31.07 53.84
CA ASP A 504 -77.43 -31.71 53.67
C ASP A 504 -77.40 -33.16 54.14
N ILE A 505 -76.61 -33.96 53.42
CA ILE A 505 -76.35 -35.39 53.66
C ILE A 505 -74.84 -35.55 53.89
N PRO A 506 -74.39 -36.41 54.84
CA PRO A 506 -73.00 -36.44 55.29
C PRO A 506 -72.04 -36.99 54.22
N ALA A 507 -70.81 -36.49 54.22
CA ALA A 507 -69.77 -36.82 53.26
C ALA A 507 -69.22 -38.24 53.45
N ALA A 508 -69.05 -38.96 52.33
CA ALA A 508 -68.23 -40.16 52.27
C ALA A 508 -66.75 -39.78 52.20
N ASP A 509 -65.92 -40.43 53.00
CA ASP A 509 -64.48 -40.17 53.06
C ASP A 509 -63.75 -40.85 51.89
N THR A 510 -63.26 -40.05 50.94
CA THR A 510 -62.44 -40.48 49.79
C THR A 510 -61.01 -39.95 49.85
N THR A 511 -60.54 -39.52 51.02
CA THR A 511 -59.26 -38.80 51.18
C THR A 511 -58.06 -39.59 50.64
N GLU A 512 -57.97 -40.90 50.90
CA GLU A 512 -56.84 -41.73 50.44
C GLU A 512 -56.80 -41.91 48.91
N LEU A 513 -57.94 -42.19 48.27
CA LEU A 513 -58.00 -42.35 46.81
C LEU A 513 -57.72 -41.03 46.07
N THR A 514 -58.14 -39.91 46.65
CA THR A 514 -57.90 -38.56 46.10
C THR A 514 -56.42 -38.16 46.23
N ALA A 515 -55.73 -38.60 47.29
CA ALA A 515 -54.29 -38.42 47.45
C ALA A 515 -53.50 -39.24 46.42
N LYS A 516 -53.85 -40.52 46.22
CA LYS A 516 -53.21 -41.41 45.24
C LYS A 516 -53.37 -40.92 43.80
N LYS A 517 -54.53 -40.36 43.44
CA LYS A 517 -54.75 -39.71 42.14
C LYS A 517 -53.79 -38.52 41.91
N ARG A 518 -53.59 -37.67 42.93
CA ARG A 518 -52.67 -36.52 42.83
C ARG A 518 -51.22 -36.97 42.61
N GLU A 519 -50.80 -38.02 43.31
CA GLU A 519 -49.46 -38.59 43.17
C GLU A 519 -49.21 -39.16 41.76
N LEU A 520 -50.12 -40.00 41.25
CA LEU A 520 -50.03 -40.56 39.91
C LEU A 520 -50.07 -39.47 38.81
N THR A 521 -50.86 -38.41 39.01
CA THR A 521 -50.90 -37.27 38.09
C THR A 521 -49.56 -36.53 38.08
N ALA A 522 -48.94 -36.31 39.25
CA ALA A 522 -47.65 -35.65 39.35
C ALA A 522 -46.52 -36.47 38.69
N LEU A 523 -46.49 -37.79 38.90
CA LEU A 523 -45.53 -38.69 38.25
C LEU A 523 -45.71 -38.71 36.73
N LEU A 524 -46.96 -38.75 36.25
CA LEU A 524 -47.26 -38.71 34.81
C LEU A 524 -46.82 -37.39 34.17
N ASP A 525 -47.01 -36.26 34.86
CA ASP A 525 -46.54 -34.95 34.39
C ASP A 525 -45.01 -34.85 34.38
N GLU A 526 -44.33 -35.47 35.35
CA GLU A 526 -42.86 -35.57 35.35
C GLU A 526 -42.34 -36.37 34.14
N VAL A 527 -42.97 -37.51 33.82
CA VAL A 527 -42.63 -38.32 32.64
C VAL A 527 -42.88 -37.54 31.34
N LYS A 528 -44.00 -36.82 31.23
CA LYS A 528 -44.29 -35.93 30.09
C LYS A 528 -43.25 -34.81 29.93
N GLN A 529 -42.79 -34.22 31.04
CA GLN A 529 -41.73 -33.20 31.00
C GLN A 529 -40.41 -33.80 30.48
N LYS A 530 -40.04 -35.01 30.90
CA LYS A 530 -38.84 -35.71 30.40
C LYS A 530 -38.95 -36.06 28.91
N LEU A 531 -40.12 -36.46 28.44
CA LEU A 531 -40.37 -36.73 27.01
C LEU A 531 -40.26 -35.46 26.15
N ASN A 532 -40.65 -34.29 26.68
CA ASN A 532 -40.51 -32.99 25.99
C ASN A 532 -39.05 -32.56 25.74
N ILE A 533 -38.07 -33.18 26.41
CA ILE A 533 -36.63 -32.92 26.17
C ILE A 533 -36.23 -33.28 24.72
N ARG A 534 -36.91 -34.23 24.09
CA ARG A 534 -36.65 -34.67 22.71
C ARG A 534 -36.68 -33.53 21.70
N ALA A 535 -37.69 -32.66 21.78
CA ALA A 535 -37.82 -31.52 20.88
C ALA A 535 -36.65 -30.54 21.02
N THR A 536 -36.11 -30.38 22.24
CA THR A 536 -34.93 -29.55 22.50
C THR A 536 -33.66 -30.15 21.89
N ILE A 537 -33.46 -31.47 22.03
CA ILE A 537 -32.29 -32.18 21.46
C ILE A 537 -32.34 -32.12 19.93
N GLU A 538 -33.49 -32.40 19.31
CA GLU A 538 -33.66 -32.33 17.85
C GLU A 538 -33.42 -30.91 17.31
N LYS A 539 -33.92 -29.88 18.01
CA LYS A 539 -33.68 -28.48 17.68
C LYS A 539 -32.19 -28.10 17.76
N ASN A 540 -31.50 -28.53 18.82
CA ASN A 540 -30.07 -28.27 18.99
C ASN A 540 -29.24 -28.99 17.92
N ALA A 541 -29.59 -30.25 17.59
CA ALA A 541 -28.94 -31.01 16.52
C ALA A 541 -29.11 -30.33 15.14
N ALA A 542 -30.32 -29.84 14.82
CA ALA A 542 -30.57 -29.10 13.58
C ALA A 542 -29.72 -27.82 13.50
N LYS A 543 -29.64 -27.06 14.61
CA LYS A 543 -28.81 -25.84 14.67
C LYS A 543 -27.31 -26.14 14.54
N LYS A 544 -26.84 -27.25 15.12
CA LYS A 544 -25.46 -27.72 14.95
C LYS A 544 -25.17 -28.10 13.50
N ALA A 545 -26.09 -28.77 12.83
CA ALA A 545 -25.96 -29.11 11.41
C ALA A 545 -25.88 -27.85 10.52
N GLU A 546 -26.65 -26.81 10.82
CA GLU A 546 -26.58 -25.51 10.13
C GLU A 546 -25.19 -24.85 10.30
N ILE A 547 -24.65 -24.83 11.52
CA ILE A 547 -23.32 -24.25 11.79
C ILE A 547 -22.22 -25.04 11.07
N LEU A 548 -22.28 -26.38 11.06
CA LEU A 548 -21.34 -27.23 10.34
C LEU A 548 -21.40 -27.02 8.82
N ALA A 549 -22.60 -26.83 8.26
CA ALA A 549 -22.76 -26.51 6.85
C ALA A 549 -22.13 -25.15 6.51
N ARG A 550 -22.33 -24.14 7.35
CA ARG A 550 -21.71 -22.81 7.22
C ARG A 550 -20.19 -22.88 7.37
N GLU A 551 -19.67 -23.68 8.30
CA GLU A 551 -18.23 -23.88 8.47
C GLU A 551 -17.60 -24.45 7.19
N LYS A 552 -18.23 -25.47 6.59
CA LYS A 552 -17.80 -26.06 5.32
C LYS A 552 -17.83 -25.03 4.17
N GLU A 553 -18.87 -24.21 4.10
CA GLU A 553 -18.99 -23.15 3.09
C GLU A 553 -17.88 -22.10 3.25
N LEU A 554 -17.65 -21.62 4.46
CA LEU A 554 -16.57 -20.67 4.77
C LEU A 554 -15.18 -21.24 4.44
N ALA A 555 -14.94 -22.52 4.74
CA ALA A 555 -13.69 -23.20 4.40
C ALA A 555 -13.47 -23.28 2.88
N GLN A 556 -14.54 -23.57 2.11
CA GLN A 556 -14.47 -23.58 0.65
C GLN A 556 -14.20 -22.17 0.09
N GLN A 557 -14.88 -21.15 0.60
CA GLN A 557 -14.63 -19.76 0.20
C GLN A 557 -13.19 -19.32 0.50
N GLN A 558 -12.60 -19.78 1.62
CA GLN A 558 -11.20 -19.51 1.93
C GLN A 558 -10.26 -20.17 0.90
N ALA A 559 -10.48 -21.45 0.57
CA ALA A 559 -9.68 -22.17 -0.41
C ALA A 559 -9.75 -21.52 -1.80
N ASP A 560 -10.93 -21.04 -2.20
CA ASP A 560 -11.12 -20.34 -3.48
C ASP A 560 -10.34 -19.01 -3.53
N LEU A 561 -10.34 -18.25 -2.43
CA LEU A 561 -9.54 -17.02 -2.31
C LEU A 561 -8.03 -17.29 -2.29
N GLU A 562 -7.58 -18.38 -1.65
CA GLU A 562 -6.18 -18.80 -1.67
C GLU A 562 -5.73 -19.22 -3.07
N LYS A 563 -6.59 -19.92 -3.83
CA LYS A 563 -6.35 -20.23 -5.24
C LYS A 563 -6.22 -18.97 -6.09
N GLN A 564 -7.07 -17.96 -5.87
CA GLN A 564 -6.98 -16.68 -6.56
C GLN A 564 -5.66 -15.97 -6.24
N GLU A 565 -5.27 -15.91 -4.96
CA GLU A 565 -4.00 -15.32 -4.52
C GLU A 565 -2.79 -16.01 -5.16
N PHE A 566 -2.78 -17.34 -5.20
CA PHE A 566 -1.73 -18.10 -5.87
C PHE A 566 -1.66 -17.79 -7.37
N THR A 567 -2.81 -17.70 -8.03
CA THR A 567 -2.89 -17.38 -9.48
C THR A 567 -2.38 -15.97 -9.77
N ILE A 568 -2.63 -15.00 -8.87
CA ILE A 568 -2.08 -13.64 -8.96
C ILE A 568 -0.56 -13.67 -8.89
N ASP A 569 0.01 -14.46 -7.98
CA ASP A 569 1.46 -14.57 -7.82
C ASP A 569 2.11 -15.25 -9.05
N GLU A 570 1.49 -16.28 -9.61
CA GLU A 570 1.92 -16.87 -10.88
C GLU A 570 1.83 -15.90 -12.06
N LEU A 571 0.78 -15.09 -12.13
CA LEU A 571 0.63 -14.07 -13.18
C LEU A 571 1.71 -12.99 -13.08
N ASN A 572 2.01 -12.52 -11.87
CA ASN A 572 3.11 -11.59 -11.63
C ASN A 572 4.44 -12.17 -12.10
N LYS A 573 4.72 -13.42 -11.71
CA LYS A 573 5.94 -14.12 -12.12
C LYS A 573 6.02 -14.28 -13.64
N ALA A 574 4.94 -14.74 -14.28
CA ALA A 574 4.89 -14.89 -15.73
C ALA A 574 5.13 -13.56 -16.47
N ARG A 575 4.63 -12.44 -15.94
CA ARG A 575 4.93 -11.12 -16.48
C ARG A 575 6.39 -10.74 -16.32
N MET A 576 6.99 -11.02 -15.17
CA MET A 576 8.41 -10.77 -14.91
C MET A 576 9.29 -11.59 -15.85
N ASP A 577 8.99 -12.88 -16.02
CA ASP A 577 9.66 -13.79 -16.95
C ASP A 577 9.53 -13.30 -18.41
N GLU A 578 8.35 -12.82 -18.81
CA GLU A 578 8.12 -12.29 -20.15
C GLU A 578 8.90 -10.98 -20.39
N VAL A 579 8.99 -10.09 -19.40
CA VAL A 579 9.83 -8.90 -19.46
C VAL A 579 11.30 -9.29 -19.68
N GLU A 580 11.81 -10.22 -18.87
CA GLU A 580 13.18 -10.70 -19.00
C GLU A 580 13.44 -11.37 -20.36
N ARG A 581 12.50 -12.20 -20.83
CA ARG A 581 12.57 -12.84 -22.14
C ARG A 581 12.59 -11.83 -23.28
N ARG A 582 11.73 -10.80 -23.25
CA ARG A 582 11.70 -9.75 -24.29
C ARG A 582 12.99 -8.96 -24.31
N VAL A 583 13.51 -8.54 -23.15
CA VAL A 583 14.82 -7.88 -23.07
C VAL A 583 15.89 -8.77 -23.68
N ASN A 584 16.01 -10.01 -23.21
CA ASN A 584 17.05 -10.93 -23.65
C ASN A 584 16.95 -11.34 -25.12
N SER A 585 15.75 -11.30 -25.72
CA SER A 585 15.56 -11.55 -27.15
C SER A 585 16.20 -10.51 -28.06
N LYS A 586 16.59 -9.34 -27.52
CA LYS A 586 17.21 -8.25 -28.29
C LYS A 586 18.73 -8.38 -28.41
N PHE A 587 19.36 -9.16 -27.52
CA PHE A 587 20.81 -9.28 -27.41
C PHE A 587 21.28 -10.64 -27.91
N GLN A 588 22.42 -10.68 -28.58
CA GLN A 588 22.92 -11.95 -29.12
C GLN A 588 23.62 -12.78 -28.04
N THR A 589 24.47 -12.13 -27.25
CA THR A 589 25.37 -12.76 -26.27
C THR A 589 24.98 -12.42 -24.85
N VAL A 590 24.74 -11.14 -24.55
CA VAL A 590 24.43 -10.68 -23.20
C VAL A 590 23.04 -11.14 -22.78
N ARG A 591 22.92 -11.57 -21.52
CA ARG A 591 21.64 -11.83 -20.87
C ARG A 591 21.53 -10.99 -19.62
N PHE A 592 20.38 -10.36 -19.43
CA PHE A 592 20.05 -9.55 -18.28
C PHE A 592 19.13 -10.33 -17.36
N ARG A 593 19.53 -10.42 -16.09
CA ARG A 593 18.61 -10.78 -15.01
C ARG A 593 17.85 -9.53 -14.59
N MET A 594 16.54 -9.56 -14.70
CA MET A 594 15.66 -8.43 -14.42
C MET A 594 15.00 -8.56 -13.04
N PHE A 595 15.01 -9.73 -12.41
CA PHE A 595 14.43 -9.94 -11.09
C PHE A 595 15.31 -10.87 -10.24
N GLU A 596 15.34 -10.62 -8.93
CA GLU A 596 16.04 -11.46 -7.97
C GLU A 596 15.04 -12.06 -6.97
N ALA A 597 15.12 -13.37 -6.80
CA ALA A 597 14.38 -14.08 -5.76
C ALA A 597 14.91 -13.69 -4.37
N GLN A 598 13.99 -13.37 -3.47
CA GLN A 598 14.25 -13.12 -2.07
C GLN A 598 14.16 -14.42 -1.27
N LEU A 599 14.84 -14.47 -0.12
CA LEU A 599 14.83 -15.63 0.79
C LEU A 599 13.44 -16.02 1.30
N ASN A 600 12.50 -15.07 1.32
CA ASN A 600 11.10 -15.26 1.71
C ASN A 600 10.21 -15.73 0.54
N GLY A 601 10.77 -16.00 -0.64
CA GLY A 601 10.03 -16.41 -1.83
C GLY A 601 9.41 -15.27 -2.65
N GLY A 602 9.61 -14.00 -2.24
CA GLY A 602 9.24 -12.84 -3.06
C GLY A 602 10.26 -12.55 -4.16
N GLU A 603 9.97 -11.65 -5.09
CA GLU A 603 10.90 -11.21 -6.14
C GLU A 603 11.04 -9.70 -6.13
N THR A 604 12.25 -9.20 -6.35
CA THR A 604 12.54 -7.76 -6.45
C THR A 604 13.13 -7.38 -7.80
N PRO A 605 12.74 -6.24 -8.38
CA PRO A 605 13.37 -5.73 -9.60
C PRO A 605 14.88 -5.55 -9.42
N THR A 606 15.66 -6.01 -10.40
CA THR A 606 17.11 -5.80 -10.51
C THR A 606 17.51 -5.56 -11.97
N CYS A 607 18.79 -5.38 -12.25
CA CYS A 607 19.35 -5.42 -13.61
C CYS A 607 20.81 -5.85 -13.53
N ILE A 608 21.07 -7.11 -13.87
CA ILE A 608 22.42 -7.68 -13.85
C ILE A 608 22.74 -8.23 -15.23
N ALA A 609 23.69 -7.61 -15.92
CA ALA A 609 24.24 -8.12 -17.17
C ALA A 609 25.08 -9.37 -16.90
N MET A 610 24.90 -10.40 -17.73
CA MET A 610 25.58 -11.68 -17.66
C MET A 610 25.99 -12.14 -19.05
N VAL A 611 27.11 -12.87 -19.13
CA VAL A 611 27.55 -13.59 -20.33
C VAL A 611 27.89 -15.01 -19.88
N ASP A 612 27.29 -16.01 -20.53
CA ASP A 612 27.49 -17.43 -20.21
C ASP A 612 27.31 -17.75 -18.70
N GLY A 613 26.35 -17.08 -18.05
CA GLY A 613 26.05 -17.25 -16.63
C GLY A 613 26.96 -16.49 -15.65
N VAL A 614 28.00 -15.81 -16.14
CA VAL A 614 28.93 -15.00 -15.33
C VAL A 614 28.47 -13.53 -15.33
N LYS A 615 28.47 -12.88 -14.17
CA LYS A 615 28.09 -11.46 -14.05
C LYS A 615 29.12 -10.58 -14.74
N TYR A 616 28.67 -9.49 -15.38
CA TYR A 616 29.55 -8.55 -16.08
C TYR A 616 30.71 -8.04 -15.24
N ALA A 617 30.48 -7.77 -13.95
CA ALA A 617 31.52 -7.32 -13.01
C ALA A 617 32.70 -8.31 -12.91
N ASP A 618 32.40 -9.61 -13.01
CA ASP A 618 33.33 -10.73 -12.84
C ASP A 618 33.94 -11.19 -14.17
N LEU A 619 33.51 -10.63 -15.31
CA LEU A 619 34.09 -10.93 -16.61
C LEU A 619 35.53 -10.40 -16.73
N ASN A 620 36.35 -11.13 -17.49
CA ASN A 620 37.66 -10.63 -17.93
C ASN A 620 37.51 -9.45 -18.91
N THR A 621 38.62 -8.77 -19.22
CA THR A 621 38.62 -7.58 -20.11
C THR A 621 37.98 -7.86 -21.47
N ALA A 622 38.29 -9.01 -22.08
CA ALA A 622 37.71 -9.40 -23.36
C ALA A 622 36.19 -9.60 -23.30
N GLY A 623 35.70 -10.29 -22.27
CA GLY A 623 34.28 -10.50 -22.03
C GLY A 623 33.54 -9.18 -21.78
N LYS A 624 34.13 -8.25 -21.03
CA LYS A 624 33.57 -6.91 -20.80
C LYS A 624 33.44 -6.10 -22.09
N ILE A 625 34.50 -6.08 -22.90
CA ILE A 625 34.50 -5.37 -24.20
C ILE A 625 33.45 -5.97 -25.13
N ASN A 626 33.42 -7.29 -25.31
CA ASN A 626 32.47 -7.94 -26.21
C ASN A 626 31.01 -7.83 -25.73
N ALA A 627 30.77 -7.90 -24.42
CA ALA A 627 29.44 -7.62 -23.86
C ALA A 627 28.99 -6.18 -24.15
N GLY A 628 29.89 -5.20 -23.96
CA GLY A 628 29.62 -3.80 -24.29
C GLY A 628 29.33 -3.57 -25.77
N LEU A 629 30.02 -4.28 -26.67
CA LEU A 629 29.78 -4.22 -28.12
C LEU A 629 28.44 -4.81 -28.54
N ASP A 630 28.00 -5.93 -27.96
CA ASP A 630 26.66 -6.50 -28.20
C ASP A 630 25.56 -5.53 -27.74
N ILE A 631 25.77 -4.88 -26.59
CA ILE A 631 24.87 -3.84 -26.08
C ILE A 631 24.81 -2.63 -27.02
N ILE A 632 25.97 -2.11 -27.45
CA ILE A 632 26.04 -1.00 -28.42
C ILE A 632 25.31 -1.36 -29.70
N ASN A 633 25.57 -2.54 -30.27
CA ASN A 633 24.94 -2.96 -31.51
C ASN A 633 23.41 -3.01 -31.38
N THR A 634 22.92 -3.53 -30.27
CA THR A 634 21.49 -3.58 -29.95
C THR A 634 20.88 -2.17 -29.82
N LEU A 635 21.56 -1.26 -29.13
CA LEU A 635 21.13 0.13 -28.98
C LEU A 635 21.14 0.89 -30.30
N CYS A 636 22.16 0.69 -31.14
CA CYS A 636 22.24 1.27 -32.47
C CYS A 636 21.05 0.82 -33.34
N LEU A 637 20.72 -0.47 -33.31
CA LEU A 637 19.58 -1.03 -34.05
C LEU A 637 18.25 -0.46 -33.57
N TYR A 638 18.05 -0.34 -32.25
CA TYR A 638 16.82 0.20 -31.67
C TYR A 638 16.62 1.69 -31.99
N HIS A 639 17.67 2.51 -31.81
CA HIS A 639 17.59 3.95 -32.06
C HIS A 639 17.70 4.30 -33.56
N GLY A 640 18.12 3.36 -34.40
CA GLY A 640 18.39 3.62 -35.81
C GLY A 640 19.52 4.62 -36.01
N VAL A 641 20.50 4.67 -35.10
CA VAL A 641 21.67 5.56 -35.16
C VAL A 641 22.92 4.75 -34.84
N SER A 642 23.97 4.87 -35.65
CA SER A 642 25.29 4.31 -35.35
C SER A 642 26.34 5.42 -35.33
N ALA A 643 27.30 5.34 -34.41
CA ALA A 643 28.40 6.28 -34.28
C ALA A 643 29.74 5.55 -34.06
N PRO A 644 30.89 6.22 -34.22
CA PRO A 644 32.20 5.59 -34.10
C PRO A 644 32.45 5.04 -32.69
N VAL A 645 32.75 3.75 -32.59
CA VAL A 645 32.99 3.06 -31.31
C VAL A 645 34.48 3.05 -31.01
N PHE A 646 34.85 3.62 -29.87
CA PHE A 646 36.22 3.59 -29.36
C PHE A 646 36.37 2.43 -28.39
N ILE A 647 37.34 1.56 -28.67
CA ILE A 647 37.64 0.37 -27.88
C ILE A 647 39.02 0.56 -27.26
N ASP A 648 39.04 0.85 -25.96
CA ASP A 648 40.29 0.90 -25.19
C ASP A 648 40.73 -0.51 -24.77
N ASN A 649 42.03 -0.70 -24.58
CA ASN A 649 42.67 -2.01 -24.33
C ASN A 649 42.30 -3.08 -25.38
N ALA A 650 42.19 -2.69 -26.66
CA ALA A 650 41.76 -3.59 -27.72
C ALA A 650 42.72 -4.77 -27.95
N GLU A 651 43.99 -4.66 -27.51
CA GLU A 651 44.96 -5.76 -27.50
C GLU A 651 44.54 -6.93 -26.60
N SER A 652 43.63 -6.70 -25.64
CA SER A 652 43.13 -7.73 -24.74
C SER A 652 42.09 -8.65 -25.40
N VAL A 653 41.71 -8.42 -26.66
CA VAL A 653 40.62 -9.14 -27.34
C VAL A 653 41.07 -9.72 -28.67
N ASN A 654 41.05 -11.05 -28.78
CA ASN A 654 41.42 -11.74 -30.03
C ASN A 654 40.36 -11.55 -31.13
N GLN A 655 39.08 -11.61 -30.76
CA GLN A 655 37.96 -11.47 -31.68
C GLN A 655 36.90 -10.55 -31.07
N LEU A 656 36.69 -9.41 -31.72
CA LEU A 656 35.66 -8.45 -31.32
C LEU A 656 34.29 -8.91 -31.81
N PHE A 657 33.26 -8.67 -30.99
CA PHE A 657 31.88 -8.85 -31.40
C PHE A 657 31.59 -7.97 -32.64
N PRO A 658 30.95 -8.52 -33.69
CA PRO A 658 30.70 -7.77 -34.92
C PRO A 658 29.66 -6.68 -34.68
N VAL A 659 30.00 -5.45 -35.06
CA VAL A 659 29.11 -4.29 -34.98
C VAL A 659 29.04 -3.57 -36.32
N ALA A 660 27.90 -2.95 -36.62
CA ALA A 660 27.73 -2.15 -37.85
C ALA A 660 28.42 -0.77 -37.77
N SER A 661 28.76 -0.33 -36.56
CA SER A 661 29.45 0.94 -36.31
C SER A 661 30.91 0.90 -36.77
N GLN A 662 31.44 2.07 -37.17
CA GLN A 662 32.88 2.26 -37.36
C GLN A 662 33.64 1.96 -36.07
N LEU A 663 34.79 1.28 -36.17
CA LEU A 663 35.60 0.90 -35.01
C LEU A 663 36.92 1.66 -34.95
N VAL A 664 37.24 2.18 -33.77
CA VAL A 664 38.55 2.75 -33.43
C VAL A 664 39.16 1.96 -32.28
N LYS A 665 40.19 1.18 -32.57
CA LYS A 665 40.90 0.31 -31.62
C LYS A 665 42.10 1.05 -31.05
N LEU A 666 42.17 1.20 -29.74
CA LEU A 666 43.36 1.69 -29.04
C LEU A 666 44.15 0.48 -28.56
N VAL A 667 45.38 0.31 -29.07
CA VAL A 667 46.18 -0.91 -28.87
C VAL A 667 47.51 -0.56 -28.22
N VAL A 668 47.86 -1.24 -27.13
CA VAL A 668 49.19 -1.11 -26.52
C VAL A 668 50.23 -1.87 -27.35
N THR A 669 51.29 -1.18 -27.77
CA THR A 669 52.46 -1.78 -28.44
C THR A 669 53.75 -1.30 -27.78
N THR A 670 54.91 -1.69 -28.30
CA THR A 670 56.22 -1.20 -27.83
C THR A 670 56.66 0.09 -28.52
N ASP A 671 55.87 0.62 -29.46
CA ASP A 671 56.23 1.78 -30.27
C ASP A 671 56.20 3.06 -29.42
N ARG A 672 57.26 3.88 -29.50
CA ARG A 672 57.39 5.12 -28.71
C ARG A 672 56.51 6.26 -29.23
N GLU A 673 56.04 6.14 -30.47
CA GLU A 673 55.16 7.11 -31.13
C GLU A 673 53.86 6.43 -31.53
N LEU A 674 52.82 7.22 -31.77
CA LEU A 674 51.53 6.70 -32.23
C LEU A 674 51.66 6.19 -33.67
N THR A 675 51.23 4.95 -33.89
CA THR A 675 51.10 4.36 -35.23
C THR A 675 49.63 4.22 -35.58
N ILE A 676 49.24 4.65 -36.78
CA ILE A 676 47.86 4.65 -37.24
C ILE A 676 47.75 3.70 -38.43
N ASN A 677 46.91 2.67 -38.32
CA ASN A 677 46.67 1.69 -39.37
C ASN A 677 45.17 1.65 -39.72
N HIS A 678 44.84 1.55 -41.00
CA HIS A 678 43.48 1.41 -41.49
C HIS A 678 43.30 0.03 -42.13
N LEU A 679 42.18 -0.62 -41.83
CA LEU A 679 41.70 -1.82 -42.52
C LEU A 679 40.42 -1.50 -43.29
#